data_AF-A0AAU3TSJ8-F1
#
_entry.id   AF-A0AAU3TSJ8-F1
#
_cell.length_a   1.000
_cell.length_b   1.000
_cell.length_c   1.000
_cell.angle_alpha   90.00
_cell.angle_beta   90.00
_cell.angle_gamma   90.00
#
_symmetry.space_group_name_H-M   'P 1'
#
loop_
_entity.id
_entity.type
_entity.pdbx_description
1 polymer ?
#
loop_
_entity_poly.entity_id
_entity_poly.type
_entity_poly.pdbx_seq_one_letter_code
_entity_poly.pdbx_strand_id
1 'polypeptide(L)'
;MAAMTVAAAVAPTLATPAHAATAAGEPLPLPPLRIPKIDMGVEQQSNEKIQWMQDAKLGMFIHWGVYSGPAKGEWYMENAAVTPENYRKYVTDATTEQFTGTAYNPADWAQLAKDMGAKYTVLTARHHEGFAMWPSTHPNAWHAGQAPLQKDFVDQYVTAVRAAGLKVGLYFSPLSWRYPGYYDVYGTNCLSNTWGYTTDPAHKENARIMKNEVYQQVKELVTQYGKIDDIWWDGGWLGQQGSDRDAAFFWEPGKFRDTANEWPVDSAYGDTDTATGKPLGLTGLVRKYQPDAVTTLRSGWIGDFASEEGSSVPTGAIRTGKLAEKTFTIGGAWGYKAGTSVMSFGTAMNILVNAWVRNMTCLLNVGPDRTGVVPTAQADLVRRIGSFMTSCGEAVYGTTGGPWQPLDGKYGYTSKGSTFYVHLLPGYSGTSFTTPSIGDTNVTRVFDVASGTDLPYTVSSDGKVTITGINRTRIPEDSVVGVTLDRTVQPADIAVRKTATASSEESSKDNTAAKAVDGSTATRWSANNSNTGNWLKVDLGAAKSLTGARIAWELESTNYRYRVEGSTDNSTWTTLADRTDTTSTSQVQTLVLSAQARYVRVTVTGLPTGIWASIRNLEVYDRPFTTDLGTYKLVNRKSGKVLDVANASTADGATLIQWPSTGGTNQQWKLLPNSDGSYRLANVRSGKLLDSPGSSAQGAVLDQWADNGGDNQWWKLVPATSGYYRLVNVRTGWCADVKDASTADGAQVIQWPSTGGSNQEWQLIAL
;
A
#
# COMPACT_ATOMS: atom_id res chain seq x y z
N MET A 1 -19.25 -5.87 73.68
CA MET A 1 -19.09 -7.18 73.03
C MET A 1 -20.21 -7.34 72.03
N ALA A 2 -19.86 -7.30 70.74
CA ALA A 2 -20.78 -7.48 69.64
C ALA A 2 -20.35 -8.74 68.87
N ALA A 3 -21.29 -9.64 68.62
CA ALA A 3 -21.26 -10.54 67.48
C ALA A 3 -22.66 -11.15 67.33
N MET A 4 -23.36 -10.77 66.27
CA MET A 4 -24.53 -11.50 65.78
C MET A 4 -24.49 -11.55 64.26
N THR A 5 -24.36 -12.78 63.75
CA THR A 5 -24.93 -13.36 62.52
C THR A 5 -25.05 -12.52 61.26
N VAL A 6 -24.44 -13.00 60.16
CA VAL A 6 -24.80 -12.65 58.79
C VAL A 6 -25.21 -13.92 58.03
N ALA A 7 -26.43 -13.86 57.49
CA ALA A 7 -27.03 -14.82 56.59
C ALA A 7 -26.62 -14.56 55.13
N ALA A 8 -26.81 -15.60 54.30
CA ALA A 8 -26.46 -15.67 52.89
C ALA A 8 -26.99 -14.49 52.03
N ALA A 9 -26.14 -13.98 51.14
CA ALA A 9 -26.52 -13.09 50.06
C ALA A 9 -26.33 -13.78 48.71
N VAL A 10 -27.44 -13.91 48.00
CA VAL A 10 -27.56 -14.29 46.59
C VAL A 10 -26.86 -13.22 45.74
N ALA A 11 -25.94 -13.64 44.86
CA ALA A 11 -25.33 -12.76 43.87
C ALA A 11 -26.36 -12.37 42.80
N PRO A 12 -26.51 -11.08 42.45
CA PRO A 12 -27.32 -10.71 41.30
C PRO A 12 -26.56 -11.07 40.02
N THR A 13 -27.18 -11.90 39.19
CA THR A 13 -26.86 -12.06 37.78
C THR A 13 -26.85 -10.70 37.11
N LEU A 14 -25.66 -10.23 36.70
CA LEU A 14 -25.53 -9.10 35.80
C LEU A 14 -26.16 -9.48 34.46
N ALA A 15 -27.36 -8.97 34.23
CA ALA A 15 -27.97 -8.95 32.91
C ALA A 15 -27.03 -8.18 31.97
N THR A 16 -26.64 -8.81 30.87
CA THR A 16 -26.05 -8.12 29.72
C THR A 16 -26.98 -6.99 29.29
N PRO A 17 -26.55 -5.72 29.28
CA PRO A 17 -27.36 -4.68 28.66
C PRO A 17 -27.40 -4.97 27.17
N ALA A 18 -28.60 -5.23 26.66
CA ALA A 18 -28.90 -5.02 25.26
C ALA A 18 -28.60 -3.54 24.97
N HIS A 19 -27.45 -3.27 24.34
CA HIS A 19 -27.19 -1.93 23.82
C HIS A 19 -28.15 -1.72 22.66
N ALA A 20 -29.23 -1.00 22.94
CA ALA A 20 -29.98 -0.28 21.96
C ALA A 20 -29.01 0.63 21.19
N ALA A 21 -29.14 0.62 19.86
CA ALA A 21 -28.41 1.50 18.96
C ALA A 21 -28.61 2.97 19.37
N THR A 22 -27.62 3.54 20.07
CA THR A 22 -27.57 4.97 20.36
C THR A 22 -26.96 5.69 19.16
N ALA A 23 -27.72 6.63 18.60
CA ALA A 23 -27.38 7.68 17.62
C ALA A 23 -26.53 7.24 16.41
N ALA A 24 -27.11 7.32 15.21
CA ALA A 24 -26.45 7.01 13.94
C ALA A 24 -25.20 7.88 13.69
N GLY A 25 -24.04 7.41 14.17
CA GLY A 25 -22.75 7.90 13.71
C GLY A 25 -22.50 7.51 12.26
N GLU A 26 -21.70 8.30 11.56
CA GLU A 26 -21.24 7.97 10.20
C GLU A 26 -20.62 6.56 10.17
N PRO A 27 -20.86 5.73 9.16
CA PRO A 27 -20.40 4.36 9.20
C PRO A 27 -18.86 4.28 9.11
N LEU A 28 -18.27 3.39 9.92
CA LEU A 28 -16.81 3.35 10.14
C LEU A 28 -16.08 2.66 8.97
N PRO A 29 -14.89 3.10 8.57
CA PRO A 29 -14.15 2.45 7.48
C PRO A 29 -13.63 1.07 7.90
N LEU A 30 -13.69 0.09 6.99
CA LEU A 30 -13.04 -1.21 7.21
C LEU A 30 -11.52 -1.10 7.11
N PRO A 31 -10.77 -1.92 7.88
CA PRO A 31 -9.34 -2.08 7.67
C PRO A 31 -9.05 -2.54 6.23
N PRO A 32 -8.05 -1.97 5.53
CA PRO A 32 -7.68 -2.42 4.19
C PRO A 32 -7.28 -3.90 4.17
N LEU A 33 -7.68 -4.63 3.13
CA LEU A 33 -7.27 -6.02 2.92
C LEU A 33 -6.27 -6.12 1.77
N ARG A 34 -5.09 -6.72 2.03
CA ARG A 34 -4.10 -7.07 1.00
C ARG A 34 -4.14 -8.56 0.78
N ILE A 35 -4.17 -9.01 -0.48
CA ILE A 35 -4.05 -10.41 -0.88
C ILE A 35 -2.76 -10.56 -1.67
N PRO A 36 -1.79 -11.39 -1.23
CA PRO A 36 -0.58 -11.66 -1.99
C PRO A 36 -0.89 -12.13 -3.42
N LYS A 37 -0.17 -11.58 -4.39
CA LYS A 37 -0.31 -11.96 -5.80
C LYS A 37 0.84 -12.87 -6.24
N ILE A 38 0.54 -13.76 -7.19
CA ILE A 38 1.54 -14.59 -7.87
C ILE A 38 1.82 -13.97 -9.23
N ASP A 39 3.09 -13.73 -9.53
CA ASP A 39 3.57 -13.28 -10.85
C ASP A 39 4.89 -13.99 -11.14
N MET A 40 5.11 -14.39 -12.39
CA MET A 40 6.32 -15.11 -12.83
C MET A 40 6.70 -16.30 -11.92
N GLY A 41 5.70 -17.02 -11.41
CA GLY A 41 5.87 -18.20 -10.56
C GLY A 41 6.29 -17.93 -9.11
N VAL A 42 6.38 -16.66 -8.66
CA VAL A 42 6.66 -16.28 -7.27
C VAL A 42 5.45 -15.57 -6.67
N GLU A 43 5.08 -15.96 -5.46
CA GLU A 43 4.09 -15.24 -4.65
C GLU A 43 4.75 -14.10 -3.87
N GLN A 44 4.08 -12.96 -3.79
CA GLN A 44 4.48 -11.89 -2.86
C GLN A 44 4.51 -12.39 -1.42
N GLN A 45 5.35 -11.77 -0.60
CA GLN A 45 5.37 -12.04 0.84
C GLN A 45 4.02 -11.76 1.49
N SER A 46 3.67 -12.58 2.49
CA SER A 46 2.49 -12.41 3.33
C SER A 46 2.54 -11.09 4.12
N ASN A 47 1.39 -10.63 4.61
CA ASN A 47 1.35 -9.43 5.46
C ASN A 47 2.24 -9.58 6.70
N GLU A 48 2.29 -10.78 7.31
CA GLU A 48 3.16 -11.10 8.44
C GLU A 48 4.65 -10.88 8.11
N LYS A 49 5.10 -11.36 6.95
CA LYS A 49 6.51 -11.23 6.55
C LYS A 49 6.91 -9.81 6.16
N ILE A 50 5.98 -8.99 5.66
CA ILE A 50 6.25 -7.57 5.38
C ILE A 50 5.95 -6.66 6.59
N GLN A 51 5.31 -7.17 7.64
CA GLN A 51 4.83 -6.37 8.77
C GLN A 51 5.97 -5.60 9.46
N TRP A 52 7.15 -6.21 9.56
CA TRP A 52 8.31 -5.55 10.18
C TRP A 52 8.63 -4.22 9.48
N MET A 53 8.47 -4.14 8.15
CA MET A 53 8.76 -2.96 7.35
C MET A 53 7.69 -1.89 7.57
N GLN A 54 6.42 -2.31 7.58
CA GLN A 54 5.28 -1.47 7.93
C GLN A 54 5.42 -0.88 9.34
N ASP A 55 5.90 -1.67 10.30
CA ASP A 55 6.12 -1.22 11.68
C ASP A 55 7.34 -0.31 11.80
N ALA A 56 8.39 -0.60 11.02
CA ALA A 56 9.63 0.16 10.99
C ALA A 56 9.45 1.60 10.54
N LYS A 57 8.61 1.84 9.52
CA LYS A 57 8.29 3.14 8.89
C LYS A 57 9.42 3.97 8.30
N LEU A 58 10.64 3.84 8.81
CA LEU A 58 11.76 4.70 8.48
C LEU A 58 13.04 3.88 8.35
N GLY A 59 13.68 4.01 7.20
CA GLY A 59 14.97 3.43 6.87
C GLY A 59 15.96 4.48 6.36
N MET A 60 17.24 4.14 6.38
CA MET A 60 18.31 4.97 5.81
C MET A 60 18.91 4.31 4.56
N PHE A 61 18.82 4.99 3.43
CA PHE A 61 19.52 4.60 2.20
C PHE A 61 20.94 5.16 2.23
N ILE A 62 21.90 4.41 1.72
CA ILE A 62 23.29 4.81 1.59
C ILE A 62 23.73 4.55 0.15
N HIS A 63 23.88 5.63 -0.62
CA HIS A 63 24.50 5.58 -1.94
C HIS A 63 25.97 5.91 -1.83
N TRP A 64 26.79 4.85 -1.81
CA TRP A 64 28.23 4.95 -1.75
C TRP A 64 28.89 3.99 -2.74
N GLY A 65 29.81 4.51 -3.54
CA GLY A 65 30.49 3.79 -4.62
C GLY A 65 31.56 4.66 -5.26
N VAL A 66 32.10 4.23 -6.40
CA VAL A 66 33.23 4.90 -7.07
C VAL A 66 32.87 6.34 -7.45
N TYR A 67 31.62 6.61 -7.82
CA TYR A 67 31.08 7.95 -8.07
C TYR A 67 31.27 8.98 -6.95
N SER A 68 31.48 8.55 -5.69
CA SER A 68 31.78 9.45 -4.58
C SER A 68 33.17 10.10 -4.71
N GLY A 69 34.10 9.46 -5.44
CA GLY A 69 35.43 9.95 -5.79
C GLY A 69 35.42 11.29 -6.53
N PRO A 70 34.90 11.35 -7.77
CA PRO A 70 34.75 12.59 -8.53
C PRO A 70 33.71 13.55 -7.93
N ALA A 71 32.86 13.08 -7.00
CA ALA A 71 31.87 13.89 -6.28
C ALA A 71 30.90 14.65 -7.19
N LYS A 72 30.44 14.02 -8.28
CA LYS A 72 29.53 14.60 -9.29
C LYS A 72 28.17 13.91 -9.34
N GLY A 73 27.87 13.05 -8.38
CA GLY A 73 26.69 12.19 -8.36
C GLY A 73 26.91 10.86 -9.09
N GLU A 74 26.07 9.88 -8.77
CA GLU A 74 26.11 8.49 -9.20
C GLU A 74 25.90 8.28 -10.71
N TRP A 75 25.23 9.23 -11.38
CA TRP A 75 25.04 9.24 -12.83
C TRP A 75 26.16 9.94 -13.61
N TYR A 76 27.25 10.36 -12.96
CA TYR A 76 28.32 11.12 -13.62
C TYR A 76 28.95 10.38 -14.81
N MET A 77 29.11 9.05 -14.73
CA MET A 77 29.70 8.26 -15.80
C MET A 77 28.91 8.41 -17.12
N GLU A 78 27.60 8.25 -17.05
CA GLU A 78 26.67 8.44 -18.18
C GLU A 78 26.59 9.93 -18.57
N ASN A 79 26.24 10.81 -17.65
CA ASN A 79 25.91 12.21 -17.95
C ASN A 79 27.10 13.00 -18.54
N ALA A 80 28.33 12.58 -18.28
CA ALA A 80 29.54 13.21 -18.81
C ALA A 80 30.24 12.36 -19.89
N ALA A 81 29.60 11.29 -20.37
CA ALA A 81 30.13 10.36 -21.35
C ALA A 81 31.54 9.84 -21.01
N VAL A 82 31.82 9.60 -19.72
CA VAL A 82 33.10 9.06 -19.27
C VAL A 82 33.12 7.58 -19.62
N THR A 83 34.04 7.16 -20.49
CA THR A 83 34.13 5.76 -20.90
C THR A 83 34.42 4.85 -19.69
N PRO A 84 33.95 3.59 -19.68
CA PRO A 84 34.23 2.64 -18.60
C PRO A 84 35.72 2.54 -18.26
N GLU A 85 36.58 2.51 -19.28
CA GLU A 85 38.04 2.49 -19.14
C GLU A 85 38.55 3.71 -18.35
N ASN A 86 38.13 4.90 -18.74
CA ASN A 86 38.54 6.15 -18.07
C ASN A 86 37.91 6.31 -16.68
N TYR A 87 36.78 5.65 -16.40
CA TYR A 87 36.13 5.70 -15.10
C TYR A 87 36.89 4.88 -14.05
N ARG A 88 37.62 3.81 -14.46
CA ARG A 88 38.43 2.97 -13.56
C ARG A 88 39.50 3.73 -12.80
N LYS A 89 40.01 4.83 -13.36
CA LYS A 89 41.01 5.71 -12.72
C LYS A 89 40.58 6.22 -11.35
N TYR A 90 39.27 6.37 -11.14
CA TYR A 90 38.72 6.79 -9.85
C TYR A 90 38.92 5.73 -8.75
N VAL A 91 39.33 4.51 -9.10
CA VAL A 91 39.78 3.50 -8.14
C VAL A 91 41.30 3.37 -8.14
N THR A 92 41.95 3.37 -9.31
CA THR A 92 43.38 3.02 -9.44
C THR A 92 44.34 4.17 -9.24
N ASP A 93 43.97 5.38 -9.67
CA ASP A 93 44.90 6.50 -9.73
C ASP A 93 44.88 7.27 -8.42
N ALA A 94 46.08 7.51 -7.86
CA ALA A 94 46.26 8.24 -6.61
C ALA A 94 46.02 9.76 -6.79
N THR A 95 44.76 10.15 -6.98
CA THR A 95 44.32 11.54 -7.16
C THR A 95 43.37 11.98 -6.05
N THR A 96 43.07 13.27 -5.98
CA THR A 96 42.06 13.80 -5.04
C THR A 96 40.63 13.33 -5.36
N GLU A 97 40.40 12.79 -6.55
CA GLU A 97 39.13 12.21 -6.98
C GLU A 97 39.09 10.67 -6.77
N GLN A 98 40.14 10.08 -6.19
CA GLN A 98 40.17 8.64 -5.93
C GLN A 98 39.15 8.25 -4.85
N PHE A 99 38.32 7.27 -5.18
CA PHE A 99 37.54 6.49 -4.24
C PHE A 99 38.47 5.63 -3.39
N THR A 100 38.47 5.87 -2.08
CA THR A 100 39.49 5.30 -1.19
C THR A 100 38.90 4.52 -0.02
N GLY A 101 37.73 4.92 0.51
CA GLY A 101 37.16 4.27 1.69
C GLY A 101 38.08 4.29 2.92
N THR A 102 39.04 5.22 2.99
CA THR A 102 40.07 5.26 4.05
C THR A 102 39.53 5.57 5.43
N ALA A 103 38.38 6.24 5.50
CA ALA A 103 37.65 6.56 6.73
C ALA A 103 36.32 5.79 6.83
N TYR A 104 36.17 4.71 6.06
CA TYR A 104 34.98 3.88 6.08
C TYR A 104 34.85 3.18 7.43
N ASN A 105 33.79 3.53 8.16
CA ASN A 105 33.41 2.91 9.41
C ASN A 105 31.88 2.71 9.43
N PRO A 106 31.38 1.52 9.10
CA PRO A 106 29.93 1.28 9.00
C PRO A 106 29.23 1.30 10.36
N ALA A 107 29.97 1.24 11.48
CA ALA A 107 29.40 1.47 12.80
C ALA A 107 28.92 2.91 12.97
N ASP A 108 29.62 3.89 12.37
CA ASP A 108 29.19 5.29 12.38
C ASP A 108 27.93 5.49 11.54
N TRP A 109 27.81 4.77 10.41
CA TRP A 109 26.60 4.79 9.60
C TRP A 109 25.42 4.13 10.32
N ALA A 110 25.64 2.98 10.95
CA ALA A 110 24.61 2.30 11.73
C ALA A 110 24.17 3.16 12.94
N GLN A 111 25.10 3.87 13.58
CA GLN A 111 24.78 4.80 14.64
C GLN A 111 24.00 6.01 14.11
N LEU A 112 24.38 6.58 12.95
CA LEU A 112 23.62 7.67 12.33
C LEU A 112 22.18 7.25 11.96
N ALA A 113 21.99 6.03 11.47
CA ALA A 113 20.67 5.46 11.22
C ALA A 113 19.84 5.38 12.52
N LYS A 114 20.45 4.93 13.62
CA LYS A 114 19.81 4.91 14.94
C LYS A 114 19.51 6.31 15.45
N ASP A 115 20.41 7.26 15.26
CA ASP A 115 20.20 8.67 15.64
C ASP A 115 18.99 9.23 14.88
N MET A 116 18.79 8.86 13.61
CA MET A 116 17.58 9.21 12.85
C MET A 116 16.29 8.59 13.40
N GLY A 117 16.41 7.48 14.13
CA GLY A 117 15.31 6.60 14.53
C GLY A 117 15.03 5.46 13.56
N ALA A 118 15.78 5.33 12.46
CA ALA A 118 15.57 4.28 11.48
C ALA A 118 15.64 2.86 12.09
N LYS A 119 14.92 1.92 11.48
CA LYS A 119 14.91 0.50 11.88
C LYS A 119 15.57 -0.43 10.87
N TYR A 120 15.87 0.08 9.68
CA TYR A 120 16.55 -0.63 8.62
C TYR A 120 17.46 0.31 7.84
N THR A 121 18.42 -0.27 7.13
CA THR A 121 19.30 0.48 6.21
C THR A 121 19.40 -0.27 4.90
N VAL A 122 19.68 0.44 3.81
CA VAL A 122 19.92 -0.15 2.48
C VAL A 122 21.22 0.43 1.94
N LEU A 123 22.21 -0.42 1.65
CA LEU A 123 23.48 -0.01 1.04
C LEU A 123 23.50 -0.36 -0.44
N THR A 124 23.99 0.54 -1.29
CA THR A 124 24.36 0.22 -2.68
C THR A 124 25.50 -0.80 -2.73
N ALA A 125 25.18 -2.09 -2.78
CA ALA A 125 26.17 -3.15 -2.94
C ALA A 125 26.82 -3.05 -4.33
N ARG A 126 26.03 -2.71 -5.35
CA ARG A 126 26.47 -2.40 -6.70
C ARG A 126 25.52 -1.40 -7.37
N HIS A 127 26.06 -0.32 -7.91
CA HIS A 127 25.33 0.67 -8.71
C HIS A 127 25.56 0.49 -10.22
N HIS A 128 24.97 1.35 -11.03
CA HIS A 128 25.01 1.31 -12.50
C HIS A 128 26.41 1.32 -13.13
N GLU A 129 27.39 1.93 -12.46
CA GLU A 129 28.81 1.87 -12.86
C GLU A 129 29.36 0.42 -12.89
N GLY A 130 28.67 -0.52 -12.23
CA GLY A 130 29.00 -1.95 -12.23
C GLY A 130 30.18 -2.33 -11.35
N PHE A 131 30.53 -1.48 -10.38
CA PHE A 131 31.50 -1.78 -9.34
C PHE A 131 30.83 -2.52 -8.18
N ALA A 132 31.32 -3.71 -7.85
CA ALA A 132 30.86 -4.47 -6.70
C ALA A 132 31.62 -4.05 -5.44
N MET A 133 30.89 -3.66 -4.39
CA MET A 133 31.44 -3.19 -3.11
C MET A 133 32.02 -4.31 -2.22
N TRP A 134 32.15 -5.52 -2.76
CA TRP A 134 32.66 -6.73 -2.10
C TRP A 134 33.59 -7.50 -3.04
N PRO A 135 34.35 -8.51 -2.57
CA PRO A 135 35.25 -9.30 -3.43
C PRO A 135 34.49 -10.33 -4.27
N SER A 136 33.75 -9.88 -5.30
CA SER A 136 33.02 -10.77 -6.19
C SER A 136 33.95 -11.71 -6.96
N THR A 137 33.56 -12.98 -7.10
CA THR A 137 34.40 -14.02 -7.69
C THR A 137 34.17 -14.24 -9.19
N HIS A 138 33.28 -13.45 -9.82
CA HIS A 138 33.06 -13.56 -11.26
C HIS A 138 34.30 -13.08 -12.04
N PRO A 139 34.78 -13.80 -13.08
CA PRO A 139 36.02 -13.47 -13.78
C PRO A 139 36.09 -12.06 -14.38
N ASN A 140 34.94 -11.49 -14.77
CA ASN A 140 34.83 -10.14 -15.35
C ASN A 140 34.44 -9.05 -14.33
N ALA A 141 34.39 -9.38 -13.04
CA ALA A 141 33.99 -8.43 -12.01
C ALA A 141 35.01 -7.30 -11.82
N TRP A 142 34.50 -6.09 -11.68
CA TRP A 142 35.25 -4.94 -11.19
C TRP A 142 34.79 -4.63 -9.77
N HIS A 143 35.69 -4.72 -8.79
CA HIS A 143 35.24 -4.86 -7.40
C HIS A 143 36.24 -4.40 -6.33
N ALA A 144 35.73 -4.16 -5.12
CA ALA A 144 36.49 -3.60 -3.99
C ALA A 144 37.61 -4.51 -3.44
N GLY A 145 37.50 -5.83 -3.64
CA GLY A 145 38.56 -6.79 -3.31
C GLY A 145 39.85 -6.65 -4.13
N GLN A 146 39.83 -5.94 -5.26
CA GLN A 146 41.02 -5.69 -6.09
C GLN A 146 41.90 -4.58 -5.47
N ALA A 147 43.19 -4.58 -5.80
CA ALA A 147 44.06 -3.45 -5.50
C ALA A 147 43.56 -2.17 -6.22
N PRO A 148 43.68 -0.99 -5.62
CA PRO A 148 44.38 -0.70 -4.36
C PRO A 148 43.51 -0.82 -3.09
N LEU A 149 42.21 -1.10 -3.21
CA LEU A 149 41.29 -1.10 -2.07
C LEU A 149 41.47 -2.33 -1.18
N GLN A 150 41.41 -3.53 -1.75
CA GLN A 150 41.50 -4.80 -1.03
C GLN A 150 40.54 -4.89 0.17
N LYS A 151 39.28 -4.49 -0.05
CA LYS A 151 38.22 -4.46 0.98
C LYS A 151 37.02 -5.31 0.61
N ASP A 152 36.34 -5.77 1.65
CA ASP A 152 34.93 -6.18 1.59
C ASP A 152 34.10 -5.17 2.40
N PHE A 153 33.47 -4.22 1.71
CA PHE A 153 32.64 -3.22 2.37
C PHE A 153 31.25 -3.77 2.70
N VAL A 154 30.76 -4.79 1.99
CA VAL A 154 29.44 -5.36 2.25
C VAL A 154 29.45 -6.16 3.55
N ASP A 155 30.45 -7.02 3.77
CA ASP A 155 30.57 -7.80 5.01
C ASP A 155 30.66 -6.91 6.26
N GLN A 156 31.50 -5.87 6.20
CA GLN A 156 31.66 -4.91 7.30
C GLN A 156 30.36 -4.14 7.56
N TYR A 157 29.64 -3.73 6.51
CA TYR A 157 28.34 -3.08 6.62
C TYR A 157 27.30 -4.00 7.26
N VAL A 158 27.13 -5.21 6.75
CA VAL A 158 26.13 -6.17 7.27
C VAL A 158 26.42 -6.46 8.74
N THR A 159 27.68 -6.72 9.09
CA THR A 159 28.10 -6.98 10.46
C THR A 159 27.76 -5.82 11.40
N ALA A 160 28.11 -4.58 11.03
CA ALA A 160 27.87 -3.40 11.86
C ALA A 160 26.37 -3.09 12.03
N VAL A 161 25.59 -3.18 10.95
CA VAL A 161 24.14 -2.92 10.98
C VAL A 161 23.40 -3.98 11.81
N ARG A 162 23.79 -5.25 11.70
CA ARG A 162 23.27 -6.31 12.57
C ARG A 162 23.62 -6.10 14.03
N ALA A 163 24.88 -5.76 14.33
CA ALA A 163 25.31 -5.44 15.69
C ALA A 163 24.55 -4.26 16.29
N ALA A 164 24.12 -3.30 15.45
CA ALA A 164 23.29 -2.17 15.85
C ALA A 164 21.81 -2.52 16.07
N GLY A 165 21.39 -3.76 15.82
CA GLY A 165 20.00 -4.22 15.95
C GLY A 165 19.08 -3.76 14.82
N LEU A 166 19.65 -3.35 13.69
CA LEU A 166 18.91 -2.89 12.51
C LEU A 166 18.70 -4.03 11.51
N LYS A 167 17.63 -3.90 10.74
CA LYS A 167 17.39 -4.71 9.54
C LYS A 167 18.36 -4.31 8.42
N VAL A 168 18.81 -5.28 7.64
CA VAL A 168 19.84 -5.11 6.60
C VAL A 168 19.21 -5.23 5.23
N GLY A 169 19.37 -4.21 4.42
CA GLY A 169 19.01 -4.19 3.01
C GLY A 169 20.21 -3.97 2.11
N LEU A 170 20.15 -4.53 0.90
CA LEU A 170 21.16 -4.35 -0.13
C LEU A 170 20.49 -3.89 -1.41
N TYR A 171 20.93 -2.74 -1.91
CA TYR A 171 20.59 -2.29 -3.25
C TYR A 171 21.49 -2.99 -4.27
N PHE A 172 20.89 -3.41 -5.38
CA PHE A 172 21.59 -4.05 -6.48
C PHE A 172 21.08 -3.60 -7.84
N SER A 173 21.99 -3.12 -8.68
CA SER A 173 21.72 -2.77 -10.08
C SER A 173 22.08 -3.91 -11.05
N PRO A 174 21.12 -4.57 -11.73
CA PRO A 174 21.44 -5.50 -12.82
C PRO A 174 22.15 -4.83 -13.99
N LEU A 175 21.79 -3.58 -14.29
CA LEU A 175 22.49 -2.73 -15.23
C LEU A 175 23.98 -2.58 -14.86
N SER A 176 24.85 -2.63 -15.87
CA SER A 176 26.23 -2.18 -15.78
C SER A 176 26.66 -1.46 -17.06
N TRP A 177 27.04 -0.19 -16.93
CA TRP A 177 27.55 0.64 -18.05
C TRP A 177 28.89 0.17 -18.61
N ARG A 178 29.54 -0.83 -18.01
CA ARG A 178 30.76 -1.44 -18.54
C ARG A 178 30.53 -2.27 -19.80
N TYR A 179 29.27 -2.64 -20.07
CA TYR A 179 28.90 -3.60 -21.09
C TYR A 179 28.12 -2.91 -22.22
N PRO A 180 28.71 -2.72 -23.41
CA PRO A 180 27.98 -2.22 -24.59
C PRO A 180 26.73 -3.04 -24.94
N GLY A 181 26.76 -4.35 -24.65
CA GLY A 181 25.63 -5.26 -24.85
C GLY A 181 24.37 -4.89 -24.06
N TYR A 182 24.47 -4.07 -23.02
CA TYR A 182 23.31 -3.50 -22.33
C TYR A 182 22.44 -2.62 -23.25
N TYR A 183 23.04 -1.95 -24.24
CA TYR A 183 22.34 -1.13 -25.24
C TYR A 183 21.95 -1.91 -26.49
N ASP A 184 22.51 -3.10 -26.71
CA ASP A 184 22.34 -3.89 -27.93
C ASP A 184 22.31 -5.37 -27.60
N VAL A 185 21.32 -5.78 -26.80
CA VAL A 185 21.24 -7.17 -26.36
C VAL A 185 21.20 -8.10 -27.57
N TYR A 186 20.52 -7.79 -28.67
CA TYR A 186 20.49 -8.71 -29.81
C TYR A 186 21.75 -8.68 -30.70
N GLY A 187 22.62 -7.68 -30.56
CA GLY A 187 23.75 -7.44 -31.48
C GLY A 187 23.29 -7.01 -32.88
N THR A 188 22.04 -6.58 -33.01
CA THR A 188 21.39 -6.24 -34.29
C THR A 188 20.66 -4.90 -34.25
N ASN A 189 20.51 -4.29 -33.08
CA ASN A 189 19.76 -3.05 -32.91
C ASN A 189 20.24 -2.30 -31.66
N CYS A 190 21.42 -1.67 -31.77
CA CYS A 190 21.95 -0.86 -30.68
C CYS A 190 21.10 0.39 -30.47
N LEU A 191 20.59 0.53 -29.25
CA LEU A 191 19.85 1.70 -28.80
C LEU A 191 20.78 2.91 -28.66
N SER A 192 20.20 4.10 -28.81
CA SER A 192 20.91 5.36 -28.60
C SER A 192 21.55 5.39 -27.21
N ASN A 193 22.83 5.80 -27.16
CA ASN A 193 23.64 5.78 -25.95
C ASN A 193 24.69 6.89 -25.99
N THR A 194 25.16 7.30 -24.82
CA THR A 194 26.06 8.46 -24.69
C THR A 194 27.50 8.20 -25.15
N TRP A 195 27.92 6.93 -25.25
CA TRP A 195 29.29 6.54 -25.60
C TRP A 195 29.49 6.24 -27.09
N GLY A 196 28.43 6.36 -27.90
CA GLY A 196 28.49 6.15 -29.34
C GLY A 196 28.65 4.68 -29.75
N TYR A 197 28.25 3.73 -28.90
CA TYR A 197 28.15 2.32 -29.32
C TYR A 197 27.20 2.21 -30.51
N THR A 198 27.57 1.38 -31.48
CA THR A 198 26.78 1.08 -32.67
C THR A 198 26.52 -0.42 -32.72
N THR A 199 25.56 -0.86 -33.55
CA THR A 199 25.22 -2.27 -33.66
C THR A 199 26.44 -3.14 -33.96
N ASP A 200 26.69 -4.14 -33.11
CA ASP A 200 27.79 -5.09 -33.25
C ASP A 200 27.31 -6.49 -32.82
N PRO A 201 27.42 -7.54 -33.66
CA PRO A 201 27.07 -8.90 -33.28
C PRO A 201 27.73 -9.39 -31.97
N ALA A 202 28.93 -8.89 -31.62
CA ALA A 202 29.62 -9.23 -30.38
C ALA A 202 28.90 -8.71 -29.12
N HIS A 203 28.02 -7.71 -29.26
CA HIS A 203 27.21 -7.18 -28.15
C HIS A 203 26.28 -8.24 -27.55
N LYS A 204 25.80 -9.21 -28.34
CA LYS A 204 24.98 -10.31 -27.83
C LYS A 204 25.73 -11.14 -26.78
N GLU A 205 26.98 -11.51 -27.06
CA GLU A 205 27.80 -12.25 -26.10
C GLU A 205 28.22 -11.38 -24.91
N ASN A 206 28.51 -10.11 -25.16
CA ASN A 206 28.81 -9.14 -24.10
C ASN A 206 27.63 -9.00 -23.10
N ALA A 207 26.39 -8.94 -23.60
CA ALA A 207 25.18 -8.93 -22.77
C ALA A 207 25.02 -10.23 -21.96
N ARG A 208 25.30 -11.39 -22.58
CA ARG A 208 25.26 -12.69 -21.87
C ARG A 208 26.26 -12.75 -20.72
N ILE A 209 27.48 -12.23 -20.92
CA ILE A 209 28.50 -12.15 -19.86
C ILE A 209 28.05 -11.24 -18.71
N MET A 210 27.47 -10.08 -19.02
CA MET A 210 26.89 -9.19 -18.01
C MET A 210 25.80 -9.90 -17.19
N LYS A 211 24.91 -10.64 -17.85
CA LYS A 211 23.86 -11.41 -17.19
C LYS A 211 24.44 -12.49 -16.25
N ASN A 212 25.45 -13.23 -16.70
CA ASN A 212 26.14 -14.21 -15.86
C ASN A 212 26.76 -13.59 -14.60
N GLU A 213 27.42 -12.43 -14.76
CA GLU A 213 27.97 -11.68 -13.62
C GLU A 213 26.87 -11.32 -12.61
N VAL A 214 25.72 -10.84 -13.08
CA VAL A 214 24.57 -10.50 -12.22
C VAL A 214 24.08 -11.73 -11.45
N TYR A 215 23.92 -12.88 -12.10
CA TYR A 215 23.45 -14.10 -11.44
C TYR A 215 24.40 -14.58 -10.35
N GLN A 216 25.71 -14.60 -10.64
CA GLN A 216 26.71 -14.98 -9.65
C GLN A 216 26.73 -14.00 -8.47
N GLN A 217 26.73 -12.69 -8.75
CA GLN A 217 26.76 -11.66 -7.71
C GLN A 217 25.54 -11.70 -6.80
N VAL A 218 24.33 -11.84 -7.35
CA VAL A 218 23.11 -11.99 -6.55
C VAL A 218 23.20 -13.23 -5.67
N LYS A 219 23.67 -14.36 -6.21
CA LYS A 219 23.86 -15.61 -5.46
C LYS A 219 24.87 -15.42 -4.31
N GLU A 220 26.00 -14.75 -4.55
CA GLU A 220 26.99 -14.41 -3.51
C GLU A 220 26.33 -13.61 -2.38
N LEU A 221 25.63 -12.52 -2.71
CA LEU A 221 24.99 -11.63 -1.72
C LEU A 221 23.98 -12.37 -0.83
N VAL A 222 23.14 -13.24 -1.42
CA VAL A 222 22.09 -13.93 -0.66
C VAL A 222 22.56 -15.21 0.04
N THR A 223 23.82 -15.64 -0.14
CA THR A 223 24.36 -16.87 0.48
C THR A 223 25.53 -16.64 1.42
N GLN A 224 26.33 -15.57 1.23
CA GLN A 224 27.61 -15.40 1.93
C GLN A 224 27.58 -14.33 3.02
N TYR A 225 26.59 -13.43 3.03
CA TYR A 225 26.54 -12.28 3.95
C TYR A 225 25.48 -12.44 5.06
N GLY A 226 25.21 -13.69 5.46
CA GLY A 226 24.24 -13.98 6.52
C GLY A 226 22.79 -13.64 6.11
N LYS A 227 21.98 -13.20 7.07
CA LYS A 227 20.58 -12.84 6.82
C LYS A 227 20.49 -11.49 6.12
N ILE A 228 19.75 -11.42 5.02
CA ILE A 228 19.39 -10.17 4.33
C ILE A 228 17.86 -10.00 4.43
N ASP A 229 17.38 -8.82 4.84
CA ASP A 229 15.95 -8.57 4.99
C ASP A 229 15.32 -7.89 3.77
N ASP A 230 16.09 -7.13 2.99
CA ASP A 230 15.62 -6.37 1.84
C ASP A 230 16.61 -6.45 0.67
N ILE A 231 16.11 -6.76 -0.53
CA ILE A 231 16.85 -6.59 -1.78
C ILE A 231 16.16 -5.51 -2.61
N TRP A 232 16.83 -4.37 -2.71
CA TRP A 232 16.33 -3.19 -3.40
C TRP A 232 16.89 -3.15 -4.83
N TRP A 233 16.10 -3.61 -5.79
CA TRP A 233 16.51 -3.64 -7.20
C TRP A 233 16.45 -2.27 -7.86
N ASP A 234 17.29 -2.04 -8.86
CA ASP A 234 17.21 -0.85 -9.70
C ASP A 234 17.92 -1.02 -11.04
N GLY A 235 17.53 -0.30 -12.09
CA GLY A 235 18.15 -0.48 -13.40
C GLY A 235 17.83 -1.85 -14.02
N GLY A 236 16.59 -2.31 -13.85
CA GLY A 236 16.09 -3.52 -14.52
C GLY A 236 15.75 -3.27 -15.99
N TRP A 237 15.53 -2.03 -16.41
CA TRP A 237 15.33 -1.66 -17.82
C TRP A 237 16.59 -1.93 -18.68
N LEU A 238 16.45 -1.97 -20.00
CA LEU A 238 17.56 -2.15 -20.95
C LEU A 238 17.78 -0.89 -21.80
N GLY A 239 19.04 -0.56 -22.08
CA GLY A 239 19.42 0.62 -22.85
C GLY A 239 18.88 1.95 -22.31
N GLN A 240 18.49 2.02 -21.04
CA GLN A 240 17.87 3.20 -20.41
C GLN A 240 16.53 3.61 -21.05
N GLN A 241 15.79 2.61 -21.56
CA GLN A 241 14.49 2.81 -22.19
C GLN A 241 13.47 1.82 -21.63
N GLY A 242 12.18 2.18 -21.72
CA GLY A 242 11.09 1.35 -21.24
C GLY A 242 11.03 1.24 -19.72
N SER A 243 10.37 0.19 -19.23
CA SER A 243 10.22 -0.14 -17.82
C SER A 243 11.04 -1.37 -17.42
N ASP A 244 11.27 -1.56 -16.11
CA ASP A 244 11.90 -2.78 -15.60
C ASP A 244 11.18 -4.07 -16.04
N ARG A 245 9.85 -4.00 -16.18
CA ARG A 245 9.03 -5.14 -16.61
C ARG A 245 9.24 -5.47 -18.08
N ASP A 246 9.50 -4.48 -18.94
CA ASP A 246 9.74 -4.70 -20.38
C ASP A 246 11.04 -5.48 -20.63
N ALA A 247 12.00 -5.35 -19.72
CA ALA A 247 13.29 -6.04 -19.77
C ALA A 247 13.33 -7.34 -18.96
N ALA A 248 12.21 -7.75 -18.33
CA ALA A 248 12.13 -8.97 -17.53
C ALA A 248 12.53 -10.22 -18.33
N PHE A 249 12.24 -10.27 -19.62
CA PHE A 249 12.67 -11.39 -20.48
C PHE A 249 14.20 -11.57 -20.43
N PHE A 250 14.98 -10.49 -20.37
CA PHE A 250 16.44 -10.62 -20.36
C PHE A 250 16.97 -11.05 -18.99
N TRP A 251 16.49 -10.44 -17.90
CA TRP A 251 16.99 -10.75 -16.55
C TRP A 251 16.42 -12.04 -15.96
N GLU A 252 15.25 -12.46 -16.44
CA GLU A 252 14.43 -13.57 -15.91
C GLU A 252 14.13 -13.42 -14.40
N PRO A 253 13.47 -12.32 -14.00
CA PRO A 253 12.95 -12.19 -12.65
C PRO A 253 11.78 -13.19 -12.46
N GLY A 254 11.50 -13.56 -11.22
CA GLY A 254 10.55 -14.64 -10.92
C GLY A 254 11.23 -15.95 -10.49
N LYS A 255 10.43 -17.02 -10.40
CA LYS A 255 10.83 -18.25 -9.68
C LYS A 255 11.74 -19.09 -10.53
N PHE A 256 11.31 -19.34 -11.76
CA PHE A 256 12.01 -20.18 -12.71
C PHE A 256 12.37 -19.35 -13.94
N ARG A 257 13.53 -19.64 -14.52
CA ARG A 257 13.90 -19.08 -15.83
C ARG A 257 12.94 -19.59 -16.90
N ASP A 258 12.66 -18.75 -17.88
CA ASP A 258 11.82 -19.14 -19.01
C ASP A 258 12.65 -20.01 -19.95
N THR A 259 12.26 -21.26 -20.13
CA THR A 259 12.97 -22.21 -21.00
C THR A 259 12.90 -21.83 -22.47
N ALA A 260 11.94 -20.99 -22.87
CA ALA A 260 11.84 -20.46 -24.23
C ALA A 260 12.71 -19.21 -24.45
N ASN A 261 13.31 -18.67 -23.40
CA ASN A 261 14.14 -17.48 -23.48
C ASN A 261 15.46 -17.77 -24.19
N GLU A 262 15.83 -16.92 -25.15
CA GLU A 262 17.09 -17.03 -25.89
C GLU A 262 18.32 -16.53 -25.13
N TRP A 263 18.14 -16.12 -23.87
CA TRP A 263 19.17 -15.57 -23.00
C TRP A 263 19.61 -16.55 -21.90
N PRO A 264 20.39 -17.61 -22.21
CA PRO A 264 20.78 -18.59 -21.21
C PRO A 264 21.77 -18.00 -20.20
N VAL A 265 21.58 -18.35 -18.93
CA VAL A 265 22.60 -18.22 -17.87
C VAL A 265 23.36 -19.52 -17.77
N ASP A 266 24.69 -19.44 -17.78
CA ASP A 266 25.54 -20.61 -17.59
C ASP A 266 25.20 -21.30 -16.26
N SER A 267 25.15 -22.63 -16.30
CA SER A 267 24.93 -23.47 -15.12
C SER A 267 25.90 -23.18 -13.96
N ALA A 268 27.12 -22.69 -14.25
CA ALA A 268 28.10 -22.32 -13.23
C ALA A 268 27.68 -21.11 -12.38
N TYR A 269 26.86 -20.20 -12.92
CA TYR A 269 26.48 -18.94 -12.26
C TYR A 269 25.08 -18.95 -11.66
N GLY A 270 24.23 -19.89 -12.11
CA GLY A 270 22.87 -20.04 -11.63
C GLY A 270 22.72 -21.02 -10.45
N ASP A 271 21.47 -21.40 -10.23
CA ASP A 271 21.08 -22.50 -9.34
C ASP A 271 19.73 -23.08 -9.78
N THR A 272 19.33 -24.20 -9.19
CA THR A 272 18.09 -24.92 -9.47
C THR A 272 17.24 -25.09 -8.21
N ASP A 273 15.94 -25.23 -8.41
CA ASP A 273 15.00 -25.60 -7.37
C ASP A 273 15.12 -27.08 -7.05
N THR A 274 15.32 -27.43 -5.78
CA THR A 274 15.57 -28.82 -5.36
C THR A 274 14.39 -29.75 -5.63
N ALA A 275 13.16 -29.24 -5.62
CA ALA A 275 11.96 -30.06 -5.79
C ALA A 275 11.67 -30.36 -7.27
N THR A 276 11.94 -29.41 -8.17
CA THR A 276 11.56 -29.50 -9.58
C THR A 276 12.75 -29.71 -10.52
N GLY A 277 13.98 -29.50 -10.05
CA GLY A 277 15.20 -29.48 -10.86
C GLY A 277 15.27 -28.29 -11.83
N LYS A 278 14.29 -27.38 -11.80
CA LYS A 278 14.20 -26.27 -12.74
C LYS A 278 15.19 -25.15 -12.37
N PRO A 279 15.82 -24.51 -13.36
CA PRO A 279 16.70 -23.37 -13.12
C PRO A 279 15.94 -22.17 -12.53
N LEU A 280 16.53 -21.53 -11.52
CA LEU A 280 15.95 -20.38 -10.83
C LEU A 280 16.25 -19.06 -11.56
N GLY A 281 15.25 -18.17 -11.58
CA GLY A 281 15.43 -16.76 -11.91
C GLY A 281 15.96 -15.96 -10.72
N LEU A 282 16.16 -14.64 -10.88
CA LEU A 282 16.75 -13.78 -9.83
C LEU A 282 15.93 -13.80 -8.53
N THR A 283 14.62 -13.60 -8.61
CA THR A 283 13.74 -13.64 -7.44
C THR A 283 13.66 -15.05 -6.84
N GLY A 284 13.74 -16.09 -7.68
CA GLY A 284 13.83 -17.48 -7.25
C GLY A 284 15.06 -17.76 -6.39
N LEU A 285 16.23 -17.21 -6.76
CA LEU A 285 17.44 -17.27 -5.94
C LEU A 285 17.22 -16.59 -4.58
N VAL A 286 16.69 -15.37 -4.58
CA VAL A 286 16.38 -14.65 -3.33
C VAL A 286 15.43 -15.48 -2.46
N ARG A 287 14.34 -16.03 -3.03
CA ARG A 287 13.36 -16.82 -2.27
C ARG A 287 13.90 -18.15 -1.76
N LYS A 288 14.81 -18.79 -2.49
CA LYS A 288 15.44 -20.05 -2.06
C LYS A 288 16.34 -19.83 -0.84
N TYR A 289 17.16 -18.78 -0.86
CA TYR A 289 18.20 -18.57 0.15
C TYR A 289 17.81 -17.61 1.27
N GLN A 290 16.91 -16.68 0.99
CA GLN A 290 16.40 -15.68 1.93
C GLN A 290 14.86 -15.65 1.84
N PRO A 291 14.16 -16.70 2.31
CA PRO A 291 12.72 -16.88 2.13
C PRO A 291 11.85 -15.80 2.81
N ASP A 292 12.45 -15.00 3.69
CA ASP A 292 11.79 -13.90 4.40
C ASP A 292 12.21 -12.51 3.89
N ALA A 293 13.18 -12.43 2.97
CA ALA A 293 13.58 -11.14 2.40
C ALA A 293 12.42 -10.53 1.61
N VAL A 294 12.27 -9.21 1.70
CA VAL A 294 11.37 -8.45 0.84
C VAL A 294 12.14 -7.91 -0.36
N THR A 295 11.45 -7.68 -1.49
CA THR A 295 12.08 -7.08 -2.67
C THR A 295 11.20 -6.01 -3.31
N THR A 296 11.83 -5.00 -3.90
CA THR A 296 11.14 -4.04 -4.77
C THR A 296 10.70 -4.67 -6.10
N LEU A 297 9.90 -3.94 -6.87
CA LEU A 297 9.44 -4.35 -8.21
C LEU A 297 10.46 -4.10 -9.34
N ARG A 298 11.58 -3.47 -9.03
CA ARG A 298 12.55 -2.95 -10.01
C ARG A 298 13.51 -3.99 -10.60
N SER A 299 13.20 -5.28 -10.39
CA SER A 299 13.81 -6.39 -11.15
C SER A 299 12.99 -6.78 -12.38
N GLY A 300 11.78 -6.24 -12.53
CA GLY A 300 10.79 -6.63 -13.55
C GLY A 300 9.68 -7.56 -13.04
N TRP A 301 9.90 -8.21 -11.89
CA TRP A 301 8.83 -8.90 -11.13
C TRP A 301 7.99 -7.90 -10.33
N ILE A 302 6.73 -8.22 -9.98
CA ILE A 302 5.83 -7.27 -9.29
C ILE A 302 6.32 -6.76 -7.92
N GLY A 303 7.29 -7.41 -7.27
CA GLY A 303 7.84 -7.01 -5.97
C GLY A 303 6.87 -7.19 -4.79
N ASP A 304 7.40 -7.24 -3.57
CA ASP A 304 6.59 -7.33 -2.35
C ASP A 304 5.98 -5.98 -1.94
N PHE A 305 6.72 -4.91 -2.23
CA PHE A 305 6.34 -3.53 -2.00
C PHE A 305 6.66 -2.68 -3.24
N ALA A 306 6.02 -1.52 -3.32
CA ALA A 306 6.25 -0.53 -4.35
C ALA A 306 7.23 0.54 -3.86
N SER A 307 8.00 1.11 -4.78
CA SER A 307 8.89 2.24 -4.52
C SER A 307 8.34 3.49 -5.22
N GLU A 308 8.10 4.56 -4.47
CA GLU A 308 7.83 5.89 -5.01
C GLU A 308 9.10 6.73 -4.85
N GLU A 309 9.82 6.95 -5.95
CA GLU A 309 11.12 7.62 -5.93
C GLU A 309 11.00 9.14 -6.12
N GLY A 310 11.87 9.89 -5.46
CA GLY A 310 12.10 11.32 -5.71
C GLY A 310 11.53 12.24 -4.64
N SER A 311 11.82 13.53 -4.77
CA SER A 311 11.53 14.55 -3.75
C SER A 311 10.10 15.09 -3.76
N SER A 312 9.20 14.55 -4.60
CA SER A 312 7.80 14.94 -4.62
C SER A 312 7.13 14.61 -3.28
N VAL A 313 6.26 15.49 -2.80
CA VAL A 313 5.47 15.22 -1.59
C VAL A 313 4.35 14.24 -1.95
N PRO A 314 4.16 13.11 -1.23
CA PRO A 314 3.04 12.21 -1.49
C PRO A 314 1.68 12.91 -1.25
N THR A 315 0.75 12.77 -2.19
CA THR A 315 -0.60 13.36 -2.13
C THR A 315 -1.70 12.32 -2.34
N GLY A 316 -2.95 12.74 -2.11
CA GLY A 316 -4.14 11.92 -2.33
C GLY A 316 -4.40 10.89 -1.23
N ALA A 317 -5.06 9.78 -1.60
CA ALA A 317 -5.57 8.80 -0.65
C ALA A 317 -4.48 7.95 0.03
N ILE A 318 -4.83 7.38 1.18
CA ILE A 318 -4.08 6.32 1.86
C ILE A 318 -3.80 5.18 0.88
N ARG A 319 -2.55 4.68 0.87
CA ARG A 319 -2.15 3.54 0.04
C ARG A 319 -2.69 2.24 0.66
N THR A 320 -3.45 1.50 -0.15
CA THR A 320 -4.05 0.21 0.22
C THR A 320 -3.64 -0.87 -0.80
N GLY A 321 -3.76 -2.15 -0.43
CA GLY A 321 -3.52 -3.27 -1.33
C GLY A 321 -2.05 -3.63 -1.58
N LYS A 322 -1.12 -2.66 -1.55
CA LYS A 322 0.34 -2.91 -1.64
C LYS A 322 1.09 -1.93 -0.75
N LEU A 323 2.07 -2.44 0.01
CA LEU A 323 2.98 -1.58 0.77
C LEU A 323 3.75 -0.68 -0.19
N ALA A 324 3.91 0.59 0.15
CA ALA A 324 4.65 1.55 -0.65
C ALA A 324 5.72 2.24 0.21
N GLU A 325 6.90 2.39 -0.35
CA GLU A 325 8.04 3.05 0.25
C GLU A 325 8.34 4.35 -0.51
N LYS A 326 8.30 5.48 0.20
CA LYS A 326 8.76 6.77 -0.31
C LYS A 326 10.28 6.83 -0.19
N THR A 327 10.96 6.81 -1.32
CA THR A 327 12.43 6.84 -1.37
C THR A 327 12.89 8.19 -1.90
N PHE A 328 13.74 8.90 -1.16
CA PHE A 328 14.20 10.24 -1.58
C PHE A 328 15.58 10.59 -1.03
N THR A 329 16.30 11.47 -1.73
CA THR A 329 17.59 12.02 -1.29
C THR A 329 17.42 13.38 -0.61
N ILE A 330 18.25 13.62 0.41
CA ILE A 330 18.40 14.93 1.05
C ILE A 330 19.54 15.75 0.43
N GLY A 331 20.37 15.16 -0.43
CA GLY A 331 21.42 15.85 -1.17
C GLY A 331 20.97 16.29 -2.57
N GLY A 332 21.89 16.86 -3.36
CA GLY A 332 21.61 17.22 -4.76
C GLY A 332 21.70 16.07 -5.78
N ALA A 333 21.98 14.85 -5.31
CA ALA A 333 22.01 13.57 -6.03
C ALA A 333 21.84 12.43 -5.01
N TRP A 334 21.73 11.17 -5.46
CA TRP A 334 21.72 10.03 -4.54
C TRP A 334 23.11 9.80 -3.94
N GLY A 335 24.10 9.63 -4.81
CA GLY A 335 25.51 9.58 -4.44
C GLY A 335 26.07 10.96 -4.09
N TYR A 336 27.24 10.98 -3.46
CA TYR A 336 27.88 12.22 -3.05
C TYR A 336 28.13 13.17 -4.23
N LYS A 337 27.66 14.41 -4.08
CA LYS A 337 27.84 15.50 -5.04
C LYS A 337 28.30 16.78 -4.34
N ALA A 338 29.55 17.16 -4.59
CA ALA A 338 30.17 18.32 -3.97
C ALA A 338 29.43 19.63 -4.34
N GLY A 339 29.41 20.58 -3.40
CA GLY A 339 28.82 21.90 -3.61
C GLY A 339 27.29 21.93 -3.72
N THR A 340 26.59 20.83 -3.40
CA THR A 340 25.13 20.80 -3.39
C THR A 340 24.55 21.12 -2.02
N SER A 341 23.43 21.84 -2.00
CA SER A 341 22.70 22.13 -0.77
C SER A 341 22.01 20.87 -0.23
N VAL A 342 22.02 20.73 1.08
CA VAL A 342 21.20 19.73 1.77
C VAL A 342 19.76 20.26 1.90
N MET A 343 18.78 19.37 1.75
CA MET A 343 17.37 19.64 1.94
C MET A 343 17.11 20.31 3.30
N SER A 344 16.13 21.21 3.36
CA SER A 344 15.75 21.80 4.65
C SER A 344 14.99 20.78 5.53
N PHE A 345 15.06 20.94 6.85
CA PHE A 345 14.28 20.12 7.78
C PHE A 345 12.78 20.14 7.47
N GLY A 346 12.21 21.32 7.19
CA GLY A 346 10.79 21.47 6.85
C GLY A 346 10.40 20.71 5.58
N THR A 347 11.26 20.73 4.55
CA THR A 347 11.02 19.97 3.31
C THR A 347 11.06 18.46 3.57
N ALA A 348 12.07 17.99 4.32
CA ALA A 348 12.20 16.57 4.64
C ALA A 348 11.00 16.07 5.46
N MET A 349 10.61 16.81 6.50
CA MET A 349 9.44 16.49 7.33
C MET A 349 8.13 16.52 6.52
N ASN A 350 7.99 17.45 5.57
CA ASN A 350 6.81 17.50 4.71
C ASN A 350 6.66 16.24 3.85
N ILE A 351 7.77 15.66 3.36
CA ILE A 351 7.74 14.37 2.65
C ILE A 351 7.40 13.24 3.62
N LEU A 352 8.11 13.15 4.75
CA LEU A 352 7.99 12.06 5.71
C LEU A 352 6.57 11.93 6.28
N VAL A 353 5.99 13.04 6.78
CA VAL A 353 4.68 13.03 7.42
C VAL A 353 3.59 12.70 6.42
N ASN A 354 3.66 13.26 5.21
CA ASN A 354 2.70 12.93 4.15
C ASN A 354 2.78 11.47 3.69
N ALA A 355 3.95 10.85 3.76
CA ALA A 355 4.09 9.41 3.51
C ALA A 355 3.44 8.58 4.63
N TRP A 356 3.74 8.88 5.90
CA TRP A 356 3.22 8.10 7.04
C TRP A 356 1.70 8.12 7.15
N VAL A 357 1.07 9.30 7.01
CA VAL A 357 -0.40 9.42 7.04
C VAL A 357 -1.09 8.73 5.86
N ARG A 358 -0.33 8.37 4.81
CA ARG A 358 -0.80 7.61 3.65
C ARG A 358 -0.41 6.14 3.71
N ASN A 359 -0.04 5.64 4.89
CA ASN A 359 0.32 4.25 5.10
C ASN A 359 1.57 3.80 4.31
N MET A 360 2.52 4.71 4.11
CA MET A 360 3.80 4.41 3.46
C MET A 360 4.93 4.26 4.47
N THR A 361 5.99 3.57 4.07
CA THR A 361 7.31 3.64 4.72
C THR A 361 8.16 4.68 4.00
N CYS A 362 9.26 5.11 4.62
CA CYS A 362 10.19 6.06 4.05
C CYS A 362 11.61 5.50 4.08
N LEU A 363 12.33 5.68 2.98
CA LEU A 363 13.75 5.36 2.84
C LEU A 363 14.49 6.64 2.45
N LEU A 364 15.11 7.27 3.46
CA LEU A 364 15.79 8.55 3.32
C LEU A 364 17.27 8.33 3.02
N ASN A 365 17.76 8.89 1.92
CA ASN A 365 19.12 8.66 1.45
C ASN A 365 20.15 9.66 1.99
N VAL A 366 21.33 9.13 2.33
CA VAL A 366 22.59 9.88 2.52
C VAL A 366 23.62 9.44 1.48
N GLY A 367 24.51 10.37 1.10
CA GLY A 367 25.62 10.10 0.18
C GLY A 367 26.97 10.38 0.85
N PRO A 368 27.66 9.34 1.39
CA PRO A 368 28.99 9.50 1.98
C PRO A 368 30.04 9.92 0.93
N ASP A 369 31.06 10.67 1.37
CA ASP A 369 32.16 11.10 0.51
C ASP A 369 33.09 9.94 0.11
N ARG A 370 34.06 10.19 -0.76
CA ARG A 370 35.02 9.20 -1.27
C ARG A 370 35.84 8.44 -0.22
N THR A 371 35.89 8.94 1.02
CA THR A 371 36.59 8.31 2.14
C THR A 371 35.68 7.45 3.00
N GLY A 372 34.35 7.60 2.87
CA GLY A 372 33.35 6.84 3.63
C GLY A 372 32.64 7.66 4.71
N VAL A 373 32.82 8.98 4.75
CA VAL A 373 32.23 9.85 5.77
C VAL A 373 30.94 10.48 5.25
N VAL A 374 29.84 10.38 6.00
CA VAL A 374 28.62 11.14 5.71
C VAL A 374 28.88 12.63 6.01
N PRO A 375 28.68 13.55 5.06
CA PRO A 375 28.92 14.97 5.30
C PRO A 375 28.12 15.51 6.49
N THR A 376 28.75 16.37 7.31
CA THR A 376 28.16 16.90 8.55
C THR A 376 26.77 17.51 8.33
N ALA A 377 26.57 18.29 7.28
CA ALA A 377 25.28 18.90 6.98
C ALA A 377 24.15 17.87 6.74
N GLN A 378 24.47 16.72 6.12
CA GLN A 378 23.52 15.61 5.95
C GLN A 378 23.27 14.94 7.31
N ALA A 379 24.33 14.66 8.07
CA ALA A 379 24.22 14.02 9.39
C ALA A 379 23.41 14.88 10.37
N ASP A 380 23.58 16.20 10.37
CA ASP A 380 22.84 17.13 11.23
C ASP A 380 21.34 17.16 10.91
N LEU A 381 20.97 17.16 9.63
CA LEU A 381 19.57 17.03 9.23
C LEU A 381 18.97 15.71 9.71
N VAL A 382 19.69 14.61 9.50
CA VAL A 382 19.28 13.26 9.90
C VAL A 382 19.07 13.17 11.42
N ARG A 383 19.99 13.72 12.22
CA ARG A 383 19.84 13.79 13.69
C ARG A 383 18.68 14.68 14.11
N ARG A 384 18.42 15.78 13.39
CA ARG A 384 17.28 16.65 13.66
C ARG A 384 15.93 15.94 13.43
N ILE A 385 15.84 15.09 12.40
CA ILE A 385 14.70 14.17 12.21
C ILE A 385 14.63 13.20 13.40
N GLY A 386 15.77 12.68 13.87
CA GLY A 386 15.88 11.90 15.10
C GLY A 386 15.24 12.53 16.33
N SER A 387 15.45 13.83 16.54
CA SER A 387 14.82 14.57 17.65
C SER A 387 13.29 14.60 17.56
N PHE A 388 12.74 14.71 16.34
CA PHE A 388 11.29 14.55 16.12
C PHE A 388 10.86 13.11 16.43
N MET A 389 11.55 12.11 15.89
CA MET A 389 11.22 10.70 16.10
C MET A 389 11.29 10.28 17.58
N THR A 390 12.15 10.92 18.36
CA THR A 390 12.23 10.71 19.82
C THR A 390 10.98 11.23 20.53
N SER A 391 10.44 12.37 20.08
CA SER A 391 9.29 13.03 20.73
C SER A 391 7.95 12.48 20.21
N CYS A 392 7.86 12.12 18.94
CA CYS A 392 6.61 11.79 18.25
C CYS A 392 6.60 10.38 17.65
N GLY A 393 7.64 9.58 17.86
CA GLY A 393 7.80 8.27 17.21
C GLY A 393 6.67 7.28 17.49
N GLU A 394 5.95 7.41 18.61
CA GLU A 394 4.79 6.55 18.90
C GLU A 394 3.63 6.71 17.91
N ALA A 395 3.52 7.89 17.29
CA ALA A 395 2.55 8.23 16.25
C ALA A 395 3.01 7.81 14.85
N VAL A 396 4.19 7.19 14.73
CA VAL A 396 4.76 6.74 13.47
C VAL A 396 4.98 5.23 13.53
N TYR A 397 5.83 4.74 14.42
CA TYR A 397 6.21 3.33 14.48
C TYR A 397 5.03 2.42 14.83
N GLY A 398 4.91 1.31 14.12
CA GLY A 398 3.83 0.33 14.30
C GLY A 398 2.44 0.85 13.94
N THR A 399 2.33 1.99 13.25
CA THR A 399 1.04 2.55 12.85
C THR A 399 0.61 2.13 11.45
N THR A 400 -0.67 2.22 11.17
CA THR A 400 -1.24 2.27 9.81
C THR A 400 -1.74 3.68 9.50
N GLY A 401 -1.77 4.06 8.23
CA GLY A 401 -2.47 5.29 7.83
C GLY A 401 -3.97 5.20 8.12
N GLY A 402 -4.59 6.32 8.47
CA GLY A 402 -6.02 6.39 8.84
C GLY A 402 -6.23 6.58 10.34
N PRO A 403 -7.50 6.52 10.82
CA PRO A 403 -8.59 5.74 10.21
C PRO A 403 -9.35 6.46 9.09
N TRP A 404 -9.18 7.77 8.90
CA TRP A 404 -9.80 8.52 7.80
C TRP A 404 -8.77 9.02 6.78
N GLN A 405 -9.25 9.40 5.60
CA GLN A 405 -8.39 9.96 4.55
C GLN A 405 -7.79 11.31 5.00
N PRO A 406 -6.52 11.59 4.64
CA PRO A 406 -5.91 12.89 4.90
C PRO A 406 -6.50 13.98 3.99
N LEU A 407 -6.26 15.23 4.36
CA LEU A 407 -6.46 16.40 3.50
C LEU A 407 -5.10 16.99 3.15
N ASP A 408 -4.76 16.97 1.86
CA ASP A 408 -3.46 17.41 1.34
C ASP A 408 -3.06 18.79 1.87
N GLY A 409 -1.84 18.86 2.40
CA GLY A 409 -1.26 20.09 2.95
C GLY A 409 -1.88 20.59 4.26
N LYS A 410 -2.89 19.90 4.82
CA LYS A 410 -3.60 20.32 6.04
C LYS A 410 -3.38 19.35 7.19
N TYR A 411 -3.88 18.12 7.07
CA TYR A 411 -3.82 17.15 8.16
C TYR A 411 -3.91 15.72 7.64
N GLY A 412 -3.51 14.76 8.46
CA GLY A 412 -3.69 13.34 8.21
C GLY A 412 -3.73 12.55 9.50
N TYR A 413 -3.86 11.24 9.37
CA TYR A 413 -4.03 10.34 10.51
C TYR A 413 -3.11 9.13 10.40
N THR A 414 -2.61 8.70 11.55
CA THR A 414 -2.08 7.35 11.76
C THR A 414 -2.82 6.69 12.91
N SER A 415 -2.76 5.36 13.00
CA SER A 415 -3.48 4.61 14.02
C SER A 415 -2.71 3.37 14.47
N LYS A 416 -2.83 3.05 15.76
CA LYS A 416 -2.25 1.85 16.38
C LYS A 416 -3.11 1.44 17.57
N GLY A 417 -3.70 0.25 17.49
CA GLY A 417 -4.65 -0.21 18.51
C GLY A 417 -5.83 0.76 18.65
N SER A 418 -6.23 1.08 19.88
CA SER A 418 -7.31 2.02 20.15
C SER A 418 -6.90 3.50 20.11
N THR A 419 -5.66 3.81 19.73
CA THR A 419 -5.18 5.19 19.57
C THR A 419 -5.10 5.55 18.09
N PHE A 420 -5.68 6.70 17.74
CA PHE A 420 -5.35 7.39 16.50
C PHE A 420 -4.61 8.68 16.80
N TYR A 421 -3.74 9.07 15.88
CA TYR A 421 -2.92 10.26 15.98
C TYR A 421 -3.31 11.20 14.84
N VAL A 422 -3.55 12.46 15.18
CA VAL A 422 -3.82 13.54 14.24
C VAL A 422 -2.51 14.28 13.97
N HIS A 423 -2.04 14.20 12.74
CA HIS A 423 -0.89 14.95 12.26
C HIS A 423 -1.38 16.25 11.64
N LEU A 424 -1.03 17.39 12.23
CA LEU A 424 -1.41 18.71 11.74
C LEU A 424 -0.21 19.32 10.99
N LEU A 425 -0.32 19.42 9.67
CA LEU A 425 0.76 19.87 8.78
C LEU A 425 0.82 21.40 8.73
N PRO A 426 1.91 22.02 8.20
CA PRO A 426 2.10 23.48 8.25
C PRO A 426 0.96 24.30 7.63
N GLY A 427 0.24 23.76 6.65
CA GLY A 427 -0.91 24.44 6.05
C GLY A 427 -2.16 24.49 6.94
N TYR A 428 -2.18 23.80 8.07
CA TYR A 428 -3.21 23.90 9.09
C TYR A 428 -2.79 24.88 10.20
N SER A 429 -3.47 26.03 10.26
CA SER A 429 -3.16 27.12 11.18
C SER A 429 -3.95 27.09 12.50
N GLY A 430 -4.94 26.21 12.64
CA GLY A 430 -5.78 26.13 13.82
C GLY A 430 -5.05 25.59 15.06
N THR A 431 -5.41 26.11 16.23
CA THR A 431 -5.03 25.58 17.56
C THR A 431 -6.11 24.67 18.16
N SER A 432 -7.15 24.41 17.38
CA SER A 432 -8.19 23.42 17.64
C SER A 432 -8.36 22.52 16.42
N PHE A 433 -8.87 21.31 16.62
CA PHE A 433 -9.16 20.35 15.56
C PHE A 433 -10.42 19.54 15.90
N THR A 434 -11.25 19.26 14.91
CA THR A 434 -12.43 18.41 15.09
C THR A 434 -12.31 17.18 14.19
N THR A 435 -12.35 15.99 14.80
CA THR A 435 -12.24 14.72 14.07
C THR A 435 -13.54 14.40 13.32
N PRO A 436 -13.49 13.53 12.30
CA PRO A 436 -14.67 12.76 11.90
C PRO A 436 -15.19 11.90 13.07
N SER A 437 -16.39 11.31 12.90
CA SER A 437 -17.06 10.55 13.95
C SER A 437 -16.28 9.30 14.37
N ILE A 438 -16.05 9.11 15.67
CA ILE A 438 -15.48 7.89 16.26
C ILE A 438 -16.55 6.79 16.45
N GLY A 439 -17.78 7.02 16.03
CA GLY A 439 -18.90 6.10 16.23
C GLY A 439 -19.27 5.97 17.72
N ASP A 440 -19.45 4.74 18.18
CA ASP A 440 -19.88 4.38 19.53
C ASP A 440 -18.73 4.26 20.55
N THR A 441 -17.49 4.56 20.16
CA THR A 441 -16.34 4.47 21.07
C THR A 441 -16.30 5.61 22.08
N ASN A 442 -15.65 5.37 23.21
CA ASN A 442 -15.43 6.38 24.24
C ASN A 442 -13.99 6.88 24.23
N VAL A 443 -13.81 8.20 24.29
CA VAL A 443 -12.49 8.81 24.48
C VAL A 443 -12.02 8.57 25.91
N THR A 444 -10.85 7.96 26.05
CA THR A 444 -10.20 7.73 27.36
C THR A 444 -9.08 8.73 27.62
N ARG A 445 -8.46 9.27 26.56
CA ARG A 445 -7.40 10.27 26.66
C ARG A 445 -7.25 11.08 25.37
N VAL A 446 -6.96 12.37 25.50
CA VAL A 446 -6.47 13.23 24.41
C VAL A 446 -5.22 13.94 24.91
N PHE A 447 -4.14 13.91 24.13
CA PHE A 447 -2.84 14.42 24.57
C PHE A 447 -1.98 14.93 23.42
N ASP A 448 -1.12 15.91 23.70
CA ASP A 448 -0.04 16.32 22.80
C ASP A 448 1.06 15.25 22.84
N VAL A 449 1.36 14.61 21.70
CA VAL A 449 2.28 13.46 21.67
C VAL A 449 3.69 13.85 22.09
N ALA A 450 4.17 15.01 21.64
CA ALA A 450 5.53 15.45 21.91
C ALA A 450 5.81 15.74 23.39
N SER A 451 4.81 16.21 24.16
CA SER A 451 4.95 16.50 25.59
C SER A 451 4.35 15.44 26.50
N GLY A 452 3.42 14.62 25.99
CA GLY A 452 2.58 13.75 26.78
C GLY A 452 1.54 14.48 27.62
N THR A 453 1.37 15.81 27.46
CA THR A 453 0.41 16.61 28.23
C THR A 453 -1.01 16.36 27.74
N ASP A 454 -1.96 16.19 28.66
CA ASP A 454 -3.37 16.05 28.31
C ASP A 454 -3.94 17.36 27.75
N LEU A 455 -4.78 17.24 26.72
CA LEU A 455 -5.41 18.38 26.04
C LEU A 455 -6.91 18.45 26.34
N PRO A 456 -7.49 19.65 26.48
CA PRO A 456 -8.94 19.81 26.61
C PRO A 456 -9.68 19.36 25.34
N TYR A 457 -10.76 18.62 25.53
CA TYR A 457 -11.62 18.17 24.43
C TYR A 457 -13.10 18.12 24.81
N THR A 458 -13.97 18.11 23.80
CA THR A 458 -15.39 17.76 23.92
C THR A 458 -15.76 16.69 22.89
N VAL A 459 -16.76 15.87 23.20
CA VAL A 459 -17.31 14.87 22.28
C VAL A 459 -18.76 15.24 22.01
N SER A 460 -19.12 15.45 20.75
CA SER A 460 -20.49 15.74 20.33
C SER A 460 -21.35 14.48 20.26
N SER A 461 -22.67 14.64 20.20
CA SER A 461 -23.62 13.51 20.14
C SER A 461 -23.49 12.66 18.87
N ASP A 462 -22.89 13.20 17.79
CA ASP A 462 -22.55 12.48 16.56
C ASP A 462 -21.14 11.84 16.62
N GLY A 463 -20.50 11.82 17.78
CA GLY A 463 -19.22 11.16 18.02
C GLY A 463 -18.00 11.90 17.45
N LYS A 464 -18.06 13.21 17.20
CA LYS A 464 -16.87 13.96 16.79
C LYS A 464 -16.12 14.47 18.02
N VAL A 465 -14.80 14.38 18.00
CA VAL A 465 -13.94 14.88 19.08
C VAL A 465 -13.41 16.26 18.68
N THR A 466 -13.77 17.30 19.42
CA THR A 466 -13.20 18.64 19.26
C THR A 466 -12.10 18.84 20.30
N ILE A 467 -10.87 19.02 19.82
CA ILE A 467 -9.66 19.19 20.61
C ILE A 467 -9.26 20.66 20.59
N THR A 468 -8.82 21.21 21.71
CA THR A 468 -8.39 22.62 21.82
C THR A 468 -7.05 22.73 22.56
N GLY A 469 -6.41 23.90 22.50
CA GLY A 469 -5.14 24.14 23.20
C GLY A 469 -3.92 23.50 22.52
N ILE A 470 -4.04 23.14 21.23
CA ILE A 470 -2.96 22.50 20.48
C ILE A 470 -1.80 23.49 20.29
N ASN A 471 -0.60 23.13 20.76
CA ASN A 471 0.60 23.93 20.59
C ASN A 471 1.23 23.71 19.21
N ARG A 472 1.08 24.70 18.33
CA ARG A 472 1.60 24.67 16.95
C ARG A 472 3.03 25.21 16.81
N THR A 473 3.65 25.71 17.87
CA THR A 473 4.96 26.39 17.79
C THR A 473 6.14 25.48 18.14
N ARG A 474 5.91 24.36 18.83
CA ARG A 474 6.98 23.43 19.24
C ARG A 474 7.56 22.64 18.06
N ILE A 475 6.69 22.08 17.24
CA ILE A 475 7.04 21.31 16.03
C ILE A 475 6.05 21.76 14.94
N PRO A 476 6.30 22.90 14.28
CA PRO A 476 5.38 23.46 13.30
C PRO A 476 5.28 22.61 12.02
N GLU A 477 6.30 21.78 11.74
CA GLU A 477 6.30 20.84 10.61
C GLU A 477 5.26 19.73 10.77
N ASP A 478 4.97 19.33 12.01
CA ASP A 478 3.96 18.34 12.36
C ASP A 478 3.68 18.39 13.87
N SER A 479 2.57 19.02 14.26
CA SER A 479 2.12 18.92 15.65
C SER A 479 1.13 17.78 15.74
N VAL A 480 1.45 16.83 16.62
CA VAL A 480 0.76 15.54 16.67
C VAL A 480 -0.07 15.46 17.95
N VAL A 481 -1.34 15.13 17.79
CA VAL A 481 -2.26 14.88 18.91
C VAL A 481 -2.66 13.42 18.92
N GLY A 482 -2.52 12.76 20.07
CA GLY A 482 -3.02 11.40 20.28
C GLY A 482 -4.43 11.43 20.88
N VAL A 483 -5.31 10.57 20.36
CA VAL A 483 -6.64 10.30 20.92
C VAL A 483 -6.75 8.81 21.16
N THR A 484 -6.77 8.43 22.44
CA THR A 484 -6.93 7.04 22.87
C THR A 484 -8.38 6.78 23.20
N LEU A 485 -8.90 5.69 22.65
CA LEU A 485 -10.27 5.23 22.82
C LEU A 485 -10.31 3.94 23.66
N ASP A 486 -11.50 3.56 24.10
CA ASP A 486 -11.73 2.25 24.74
C ASP A 486 -11.58 1.07 23.76
N ARG A 487 -11.67 1.32 22.45
CA ARG A 487 -11.47 0.35 21.35
C ARG A 487 -11.12 1.05 20.04
N THR A 488 -10.72 0.29 19.02
CA THR A 488 -10.36 0.84 17.68
C THR A 488 -11.51 1.60 17.03
N VAL A 489 -11.21 2.65 16.26
CA VAL A 489 -12.22 3.30 15.40
C VAL A 489 -12.72 2.32 14.34
N GLN A 490 -11.80 1.65 13.64
CA GLN A 490 -12.17 0.66 12.64
C GLN A 490 -12.78 -0.59 13.29
N PRO A 491 -13.80 -1.21 12.69
CA PRO A 491 -14.33 -2.49 13.13
C PRO A 491 -13.23 -3.57 13.12
N ALA A 492 -13.14 -4.32 14.21
CA ALA A 492 -12.24 -5.46 14.32
C ALA A 492 -12.93 -6.73 13.82
N ASP A 493 -12.17 -7.60 13.15
CA ASP A 493 -12.64 -8.95 12.82
C ASP A 493 -12.78 -9.78 14.10
N ILE A 494 -13.99 -10.25 14.41
CA ILE A 494 -14.29 -11.08 15.57
C ILE A 494 -14.19 -12.59 15.27
N ALA A 495 -13.97 -12.97 14.01
CA ALA A 495 -13.74 -14.36 13.59
C ALA A 495 -12.27 -14.78 13.66
N VAL A 496 -11.34 -13.82 13.63
CA VAL A 496 -9.89 -14.11 13.68
C VAL A 496 -9.51 -15.01 14.86
N ARG A 497 -8.75 -16.07 14.57
CA ARG A 497 -8.27 -17.13 15.48
C ARG A 497 -9.36 -17.86 16.26
N LYS A 498 -10.61 -17.81 15.80
CA LYS A 498 -11.70 -18.62 16.35
C LYS A 498 -11.67 -20.04 15.81
N THR A 499 -12.41 -20.93 16.46
CA THR A 499 -12.56 -22.31 15.99
C THR A 499 -13.36 -22.32 14.68
N ALA A 500 -12.74 -22.85 13.63
CA ALA A 500 -13.38 -23.06 12.34
C ALA A 500 -13.46 -24.56 12.00
N THR A 501 -14.53 -24.94 11.32
CA THR A 501 -14.77 -26.29 10.78
C THR A 501 -15.33 -26.17 9.37
N ALA A 502 -15.18 -27.21 8.56
CA ALA A 502 -15.69 -27.22 7.19
C ALA A 502 -16.33 -28.57 6.85
N SER A 503 -17.10 -28.61 5.76
CA SER A 503 -17.63 -29.86 5.20
C SER A 503 -16.53 -30.82 4.75
N SER A 504 -15.44 -30.27 4.22
CA SER A 504 -14.25 -30.99 3.76
C SER A 504 -13.04 -30.05 3.68
N GLU A 505 -11.84 -30.60 3.62
CA GLU A 505 -10.59 -29.82 3.51
C GLU A 505 -9.44 -30.60 2.85
N GLU A 506 -8.53 -29.88 2.17
CA GLU A 506 -7.28 -30.44 1.61
C GLU A 506 -6.15 -30.48 2.68
N SER A 507 -6.28 -31.32 3.70
CA SER A 507 -5.33 -31.35 4.83
C SER A 507 -3.88 -31.66 4.42
N SER A 508 -3.65 -32.42 3.33
CA SER A 508 -2.30 -32.73 2.84
C SER A 508 -1.53 -31.52 2.30
N LYS A 509 -2.23 -30.40 2.06
CA LYS A 509 -1.66 -29.12 1.62
C LYS A 509 -1.72 -28.05 2.72
N ASP A 510 -2.08 -28.43 3.94
CA ASP A 510 -2.33 -27.51 5.06
C ASP A 510 -3.44 -26.46 4.77
N ASN A 511 -4.37 -26.75 3.85
CA ASN A 511 -5.50 -25.86 3.53
C ASN A 511 -6.72 -26.15 4.43
N THR A 512 -6.50 -26.16 5.75
CA THR A 512 -7.52 -26.52 6.76
C THR A 512 -8.53 -25.38 7.00
N ALA A 513 -9.67 -25.69 7.62
CA ALA A 513 -10.70 -24.69 7.95
C ALA A 513 -10.14 -23.51 8.78
N ALA A 514 -9.18 -23.78 9.66
CA ALA A 514 -8.55 -22.77 10.51
C ALA A 514 -7.81 -21.68 9.71
N LYS A 515 -7.31 -21.99 8.51
CA LYS A 515 -6.59 -21.03 7.66
C LYS A 515 -7.46 -19.92 7.12
N ALA A 516 -8.77 -20.11 7.02
CA ALA A 516 -9.68 -19.04 6.59
C ALA A 516 -9.97 -18.01 7.70
N VAL A 517 -9.52 -18.25 8.93
CA VAL A 517 -9.72 -17.34 10.05
C VAL A 517 -8.42 -17.08 10.81
N ASP A 518 -7.25 -17.36 10.23
CA ASP A 518 -5.96 -17.17 10.91
C ASP A 518 -5.46 -15.71 10.87
N GLY A 519 -6.18 -14.83 10.16
CA GLY A 519 -5.85 -13.42 9.97
C GLY A 519 -4.84 -13.18 8.84
N SER A 520 -4.54 -14.19 8.02
CA SER A 520 -3.67 -14.11 6.86
C SER A 520 -4.46 -14.36 5.59
N THR A 521 -4.14 -13.60 4.55
CA THR A 521 -4.66 -13.81 3.19
C THR A 521 -3.71 -14.62 2.31
N ALA A 522 -2.53 -14.99 2.84
CA ALA A 522 -1.56 -15.82 2.15
C ALA A 522 -1.91 -17.32 2.25
N THR A 523 -2.53 -17.70 3.37
CA THR A 523 -3.09 -19.02 3.61
C THR A 523 -4.56 -19.06 3.20
N ARG A 524 -5.17 -20.25 3.18
CA ARG A 524 -6.59 -20.42 2.86
C ARG A 524 -7.13 -21.77 3.33
N TRP A 525 -8.43 -21.83 3.57
CA TRP A 525 -9.17 -23.08 3.53
C TRP A 525 -9.48 -23.46 2.09
N SER A 526 -9.44 -24.75 1.76
CA SER A 526 -9.88 -25.29 0.46
C SER A 526 -10.61 -26.61 0.67
N ALA A 527 -11.81 -26.76 0.10
CA ALA A 527 -12.53 -28.02 0.07
C ALA A 527 -11.75 -29.10 -0.70
N ASN A 528 -11.94 -30.37 -0.37
CA ASN A 528 -11.21 -31.46 -1.03
C ASN A 528 -11.85 -31.93 -2.36
N ASN A 529 -12.95 -31.30 -2.79
CA ASN A 529 -13.66 -31.62 -4.02
C ASN A 529 -14.35 -30.36 -4.59
N SER A 530 -14.71 -30.40 -5.88
CA SER A 530 -15.33 -29.27 -6.61
C SER A 530 -16.86 -29.26 -6.52
N ASN A 531 -17.47 -30.03 -5.61
CA ASN A 531 -18.92 -30.07 -5.50
C ASN A 531 -19.47 -28.78 -4.89
N THR A 532 -20.69 -28.42 -5.29
CA THR A 532 -21.47 -27.40 -4.57
C THR A 532 -21.93 -27.96 -3.21
N GLY A 533 -22.32 -27.08 -2.30
CA GLY A 533 -22.74 -27.43 -0.94
C GLY A 533 -21.59 -27.53 0.07
N ASN A 534 -20.33 -27.40 -0.38
CA ASN A 534 -19.20 -27.25 0.53
C ASN A 534 -19.35 -25.98 1.38
N TRP A 535 -19.05 -26.07 2.67
CA TRP A 535 -19.22 -24.99 3.61
C TRP A 535 -18.03 -24.83 4.56
N LEU A 536 -17.79 -23.60 4.98
CA LEU A 536 -16.89 -23.20 6.06
C LEU A 536 -17.73 -22.55 7.16
N LYS A 537 -17.49 -22.92 8.42
CA LYS A 537 -18.19 -22.39 9.60
C LYS A 537 -17.20 -21.96 10.67
N VAL A 538 -17.44 -20.79 11.25
CA VAL A 538 -16.72 -20.29 12.43
C VAL A 538 -17.66 -20.24 13.65
N ASP A 539 -17.14 -20.63 14.82
CA ASP A 539 -17.76 -20.42 16.13
C ASP A 539 -17.17 -19.18 16.80
N LEU A 540 -17.95 -18.11 16.93
CA LEU A 540 -17.51 -16.85 17.55
C LEU A 540 -17.32 -16.96 19.08
N GLY A 541 -17.78 -18.07 19.68
CA GLY A 541 -17.67 -18.42 21.11
C GLY A 541 -18.89 -17.99 21.94
N ALA A 542 -19.63 -16.98 21.50
CA ALA A 542 -20.89 -16.52 22.10
C ALA A 542 -21.78 -15.87 21.03
N ALA A 543 -23.07 -15.70 21.31
CA ALA A 543 -23.96 -14.95 20.43
C ALA A 543 -23.56 -13.47 20.37
N LYS A 544 -23.56 -12.90 19.17
CA LYS A 544 -23.16 -11.53 18.86
C LYS A 544 -24.18 -10.87 17.93
N SER A 545 -24.37 -9.56 18.09
CA SER A 545 -25.09 -8.71 17.15
C SER A 545 -24.21 -8.48 15.92
N LEU A 546 -24.40 -9.28 14.87
CA LEU A 546 -23.62 -9.17 13.65
C LEU A 546 -24.07 -7.99 12.80
N THR A 547 -23.10 -7.23 12.31
CA THR A 547 -23.30 -6.06 11.46
C THR A 547 -22.73 -6.24 10.06
N GLY A 548 -21.84 -7.24 9.88
CA GLY A 548 -21.34 -7.57 8.56
C GLY A 548 -20.35 -8.72 8.53
N ALA A 549 -19.91 -9.04 7.32
CA ALA A 549 -18.85 -10.00 7.05
C ALA A 549 -18.06 -9.60 5.81
N ARG A 550 -16.79 -10.01 5.73
CA ARG A 550 -15.95 -9.87 4.54
C ARG A 550 -15.34 -11.22 4.19
N ILE A 551 -15.50 -11.62 2.94
CA ILE A 551 -15.01 -12.91 2.42
C ILE A 551 -13.95 -12.60 1.35
N ALA A 552 -12.75 -13.13 1.52
CA ALA A 552 -11.72 -13.15 0.50
C ALA A 552 -11.62 -14.54 -0.11
N TRP A 553 -12.09 -14.69 -1.34
CA TRP A 553 -11.98 -15.92 -2.12
C TRP A 553 -10.54 -16.18 -2.57
N GLU A 554 -10.20 -17.45 -2.82
CA GLU A 554 -8.87 -17.82 -3.31
C GLU A 554 -8.51 -17.10 -4.62
N LEU A 555 -9.40 -17.21 -5.60
CA LEU A 555 -9.17 -16.78 -6.97
C LEU A 555 -9.81 -15.43 -7.25
N GLU A 556 -9.09 -14.61 -7.99
CA GLU A 556 -9.64 -13.39 -8.59
C GLU A 556 -10.49 -13.71 -9.81
N SER A 557 -11.35 -12.77 -10.20
CA SER A 557 -12.17 -12.84 -11.41
C SER A 557 -13.01 -14.13 -11.54
N THR A 558 -13.39 -14.73 -10.40
CA THR A 558 -14.08 -16.02 -10.34
C THR A 558 -15.44 -15.86 -9.67
N ASN A 559 -16.49 -16.41 -10.28
CA ASN A 559 -17.86 -16.31 -9.77
C ASN A 559 -18.15 -17.41 -8.74
N TYR A 560 -17.91 -17.11 -7.47
CA TYR A 560 -18.38 -17.92 -6.35
C TYR A 560 -19.80 -17.49 -6.00
N ARG A 561 -20.77 -18.40 -6.14
CA ARG A 561 -22.15 -18.25 -5.68
C ARG A 561 -22.26 -18.91 -4.32
N TYR A 562 -22.85 -18.23 -3.34
CA TYR A 562 -22.81 -18.66 -1.95
C TYR A 562 -24.00 -18.13 -1.15
N ARG A 563 -24.18 -18.64 0.06
CA ARG A 563 -25.02 -18.01 1.08
C ARG A 563 -24.25 -17.90 2.39
N VAL A 564 -24.56 -16.87 3.17
CA VAL A 564 -24.08 -16.72 4.54
C VAL A 564 -25.23 -17.00 5.48
N GLU A 565 -25.00 -17.89 6.42
CA GLU A 565 -26.00 -18.40 7.36
C GLU A 565 -25.53 -18.17 8.80
N GLY A 566 -26.48 -17.91 9.68
CA GLY A 566 -26.26 -17.65 11.10
C GLY A 566 -27.01 -18.64 11.98
N SER A 567 -26.45 -18.92 13.14
CA SER A 567 -27.09 -19.76 14.16
C SER A 567 -26.63 -19.37 15.55
N THR A 568 -27.50 -19.47 16.56
CA THR A 568 -27.14 -19.30 17.98
C THR A 568 -26.84 -20.64 18.67
N ASP A 569 -27.35 -21.75 18.13
CA ASP A 569 -27.35 -23.09 18.74
C ASP A 569 -26.57 -24.15 17.93
N ASN A 570 -26.10 -23.81 16.72
CA ASN A 570 -25.46 -24.70 15.73
C ASN A 570 -26.39 -25.77 15.13
N SER A 571 -27.69 -25.71 15.40
CA SER A 571 -28.71 -26.63 14.84
C SER A 571 -29.72 -25.91 13.95
N THR A 572 -30.18 -24.74 14.38
CA THR A 572 -31.15 -23.92 13.66
C THR A 572 -30.42 -22.84 12.88
N TRP A 573 -30.55 -22.85 11.56
CA TRP A 573 -29.82 -21.96 10.66
C TRP A 573 -30.77 -21.01 9.93
N THR A 574 -30.43 -19.74 9.93
CA THR A 574 -31.12 -18.70 9.15
C THR A 574 -30.19 -18.13 8.10
N THR A 575 -30.70 -17.89 6.90
CA THR A 575 -29.94 -17.19 5.85
C THR A 575 -29.81 -15.72 6.25
N LEU A 576 -28.57 -15.24 6.40
CA LEU A 576 -28.27 -13.84 6.72
C LEU A 576 -28.02 -13.01 5.45
N ALA A 577 -27.43 -13.63 4.44
CA ALA A 577 -27.24 -13.04 3.12
C ALA A 577 -27.29 -14.14 2.06
N ASP A 578 -28.17 -13.98 1.07
CA ASP A 578 -28.26 -14.90 -0.06
C ASP A 578 -27.56 -14.31 -1.29
N ARG A 579 -26.57 -15.04 -1.82
CA ARG A 579 -25.77 -14.69 -3.01
C ARG A 579 -25.72 -15.87 -3.98
N THR A 580 -26.76 -16.73 -3.98
CA THR A 580 -26.87 -17.84 -4.93
C THR A 580 -26.96 -17.38 -6.38
N ASP A 581 -27.49 -16.19 -6.62
CA ASP A 581 -27.66 -15.64 -7.98
C ASP A 581 -26.65 -14.52 -8.31
N THR A 582 -25.58 -14.37 -7.51
CA THR A 582 -24.59 -13.32 -7.77
C THR A 582 -23.86 -13.57 -9.09
N THR A 583 -23.66 -12.51 -9.86
CA THR A 583 -22.78 -12.47 -11.04
C THR A 583 -21.41 -11.87 -10.72
N SER A 584 -21.18 -11.50 -9.46
CA SER A 584 -19.92 -10.88 -9.05
C SER A 584 -18.76 -11.86 -9.20
N THR A 585 -17.64 -11.34 -9.69
CA THR A 585 -16.36 -12.04 -9.81
C THR A 585 -15.30 -11.44 -8.90
N SER A 586 -15.68 -10.48 -8.04
CA SER A 586 -14.75 -9.80 -7.13
C SER A 586 -14.21 -10.80 -6.12
N GLN A 587 -12.88 -10.82 -5.99
CA GLN A 587 -12.17 -11.68 -5.04
C GLN A 587 -12.57 -11.40 -3.59
N VAL A 588 -12.87 -10.14 -3.27
CA VAL A 588 -13.33 -9.72 -1.94
C VAL A 588 -14.80 -9.35 -2.03
N GLN A 589 -15.61 -9.95 -1.16
CA GLN A 589 -17.03 -9.67 -1.00
C GLN A 589 -17.28 -9.12 0.39
N THR A 590 -17.97 -7.99 0.49
CA THR A 590 -18.38 -7.42 1.77
C THR A 590 -19.90 -7.46 1.88
N LEU A 591 -20.38 -7.81 3.08
CA LEU A 591 -21.79 -8.00 3.40
C LEU A 591 -22.15 -7.14 4.60
N VAL A 592 -23.25 -6.40 4.51
CA VAL A 592 -23.92 -5.84 5.69
C VAL A 592 -24.88 -6.90 6.21
N LEU A 593 -24.81 -7.16 7.51
CA LEU A 593 -25.65 -8.14 8.20
C LEU A 593 -26.44 -7.43 9.30
N SER A 594 -27.56 -8.03 9.70
CA SER A 594 -28.34 -7.58 10.86
C SER A 594 -28.98 -8.80 11.50
N ALA A 595 -28.23 -9.46 12.39
CA ALA A 595 -28.69 -10.70 13.02
C ALA A 595 -27.96 -10.98 14.34
N GLN A 596 -28.61 -11.75 15.22
CA GLN A 596 -27.95 -12.39 16.35
C GLN A 596 -27.43 -13.76 15.92
N ALA A 597 -26.13 -14.00 16.04
CA ALA A 597 -25.55 -15.33 15.78
C ALA A 597 -24.29 -15.58 16.59
N ARG A 598 -24.04 -16.85 16.92
CA ARG A 598 -22.78 -17.36 17.47
C ARG A 598 -21.97 -18.06 16.39
N TYR A 599 -22.64 -18.79 15.51
CA TYR A 599 -22.04 -19.52 14.41
C TYR A 599 -22.35 -18.83 13.10
N VAL A 600 -21.32 -18.62 12.28
CA VAL A 600 -21.45 -18.06 10.93
C VAL A 600 -20.93 -19.09 9.94
N ARG A 601 -21.74 -19.43 8.94
CA ARG A 601 -21.42 -20.41 7.90
C ARG A 601 -21.50 -19.78 6.53
N VAL A 602 -20.46 -19.96 5.73
CA VAL A 602 -20.45 -19.66 4.29
C VAL A 602 -20.63 -20.97 3.55
N THR A 603 -21.75 -21.14 2.86
CA THR A 603 -22.01 -22.32 2.02
C THR A 603 -21.88 -21.92 0.55
N VAL A 604 -20.96 -22.55 -0.19
CA VAL A 604 -20.79 -22.33 -1.62
C VAL A 604 -21.88 -23.10 -2.38
N THR A 605 -22.74 -22.38 -3.08
CA THR A 605 -23.91 -22.91 -3.77
C THR A 605 -23.70 -23.06 -5.27
N GLY A 606 -22.67 -22.42 -5.83
CA GLY A 606 -22.28 -22.57 -7.22
C GLY A 606 -20.86 -22.04 -7.48
N LEU A 607 -20.16 -22.66 -8.42
CA LEU A 607 -18.80 -22.28 -8.82
C LEU A 607 -18.53 -22.77 -10.26
N PRO A 608 -17.52 -22.24 -10.97
CA PRO A 608 -17.13 -22.73 -12.29
C PRO A 608 -16.55 -24.14 -12.25
N THR A 609 -16.50 -24.81 -13.41
CA THR A 609 -15.90 -26.14 -13.54
C THR A 609 -14.40 -26.11 -13.22
N GLY A 610 -13.91 -27.09 -12.46
CA GLY A 610 -12.49 -27.21 -12.11
C GLY A 610 -12.02 -26.26 -11.00
N ILE A 611 -12.95 -25.56 -10.35
CA ILE A 611 -12.68 -24.70 -9.20
C ILE A 611 -13.12 -25.44 -7.92
N TRP A 612 -12.50 -25.11 -6.79
CA TRP A 612 -12.88 -25.62 -5.48
C TRP A 612 -13.42 -24.47 -4.62
N ALA A 613 -14.29 -24.79 -3.65
CA ALA A 613 -14.65 -23.84 -2.62
C ALA A 613 -13.41 -23.52 -1.77
N SER A 614 -12.88 -22.30 -1.89
CA SER A 614 -11.68 -21.90 -1.17
C SER A 614 -11.73 -20.43 -0.74
N ILE A 615 -11.45 -20.21 0.55
CA ILE A 615 -11.54 -18.92 1.22
C ILE A 615 -10.18 -18.61 1.87
N ARG A 616 -9.55 -17.53 1.42
CA ARG A 616 -8.32 -16.97 2.01
C ARG A 616 -8.58 -16.36 3.37
N ASN A 617 -9.67 -15.61 3.53
CA ASN A 617 -10.03 -15.02 4.82
C ASN A 617 -11.55 -14.83 4.94
N LEU A 618 -12.11 -15.14 6.10
CA LEU A 618 -13.48 -14.88 6.51
C LEU A 618 -13.45 -13.99 7.74
N GLU A 619 -13.83 -12.73 7.55
CA GLU A 619 -13.98 -11.76 8.64
C GLU A 619 -15.46 -11.59 8.99
N VAL A 620 -15.75 -11.44 10.27
CA VAL A 620 -17.08 -11.15 10.80
C VAL A 620 -17.00 -9.93 11.69
N TYR A 621 -18.01 -9.06 11.66
CA TYR A 621 -18.04 -7.82 12.42
C TYR A 621 -19.32 -7.69 13.24
N ASP A 622 -19.20 -7.05 14.41
CA ASP A 622 -20.31 -6.70 15.31
C ASP A 622 -20.51 -5.18 15.48
N ARG A 623 -19.81 -4.38 14.67
CA ARG A 623 -19.95 -2.91 14.59
C ARG A 623 -20.30 -2.45 13.17
N PRO A 624 -21.20 -1.48 12.99
CA PRO A 624 -21.55 -0.99 11.66
C PRO A 624 -20.33 -0.40 10.95
N PHE A 625 -20.24 -0.62 9.64
CA PHE A 625 -19.15 -0.10 8.82
C PHE A 625 -19.66 0.37 7.47
N THR A 626 -18.94 1.31 6.86
CA THR A 626 -19.18 1.68 5.47
C THR A 626 -18.63 0.56 4.59
N THR A 627 -19.49 -0.06 3.80
CA THR A 627 -19.08 -0.58 2.49
C THR A 627 -18.87 0.66 1.60
N ASP A 628 -17.80 1.41 1.81
CA ASP A 628 -17.42 2.45 0.83
C ASP A 628 -17.26 1.70 -0.49
N LEU A 629 -18.22 1.87 -1.40
CA LEU A 629 -18.20 1.20 -2.68
C LEU A 629 -17.02 1.72 -3.52
N GLY A 630 -16.31 2.74 -3.05
CA GLY A 630 -15.24 3.40 -3.75
C GLY A 630 -15.72 4.71 -4.31
N THR A 631 -14.77 5.43 -4.90
CA THR A 631 -15.06 6.62 -5.67
C THR A 631 -15.33 6.21 -7.11
N TYR A 632 -16.37 6.77 -7.71
CA TYR A 632 -16.77 6.46 -9.07
C TYR A 632 -16.76 7.70 -9.93
N LYS A 633 -16.49 7.50 -11.23
CA LYS A 633 -17.04 8.37 -12.27
C LYS A 633 -18.26 7.69 -12.88
N LEU A 634 -19.30 8.49 -13.16
CA LEU A 634 -20.53 8.01 -13.80
C LEU A 634 -20.51 8.44 -15.25
N VAL A 635 -20.34 7.50 -16.18
CA VAL A 635 -20.21 7.74 -17.62
C VAL A 635 -21.58 7.56 -18.30
N ASN A 636 -22.09 8.60 -18.94
CA ASN A 636 -23.33 8.51 -19.70
C ASN A 636 -23.15 7.65 -20.96
N ARG A 637 -24.06 6.70 -21.20
CA ARG A 637 -23.95 5.79 -22.35
C ARG A 637 -24.03 6.49 -23.70
N LYS A 638 -24.85 7.54 -23.82
CA LYS A 638 -25.06 8.24 -25.10
C LYS A 638 -23.85 9.04 -25.53
N SER A 639 -23.20 9.74 -24.59
CA SER A 639 -22.15 10.72 -24.88
C SER A 639 -20.73 10.26 -24.53
N GLY A 640 -20.57 9.27 -23.65
CA GLY A 640 -19.27 8.88 -23.08
C GLY A 640 -18.70 9.89 -22.07
N LYS A 641 -19.46 10.93 -21.71
CA LYS A 641 -19.06 11.98 -20.77
C LYS A 641 -19.48 11.65 -19.34
N VAL A 642 -18.87 12.33 -18.37
CA VAL A 642 -19.08 12.05 -16.95
C VAL A 642 -20.02 13.05 -16.28
N LEU A 643 -20.72 12.60 -15.23
CA LEU A 643 -21.50 13.46 -14.33
C LEU A 643 -20.57 14.43 -13.58
N ASP A 644 -20.81 15.73 -13.73
CA ASP A 644 -19.94 16.82 -13.31
C ASP A 644 -20.75 17.92 -12.60
N VAL A 645 -20.20 18.47 -11.51
CA VAL A 645 -20.70 19.70 -10.89
C VAL A 645 -20.13 20.92 -11.61
N ALA A 646 -21.00 21.71 -12.23
CA ALA A 646 -20.61 22.83 -13.09
C ALA A 646 -19.63 23.80 -12.41
N ASN A 647 -18.58 24.18 -13.15
CA ASN A 647 -17.48 25.03 -12.69
C ASN A 647 -16.76 24.51 -11.44
N ALA A 648 -16.95 23.23 -11.12
CA ALA A 648 -16.45 22.59 -9.91
C ALA A 648 -16.83 23.37 -8.64
N SER A 649 -18.04 23.94 -8.64
CA SER A 649 -18.57 24.71 -7.53
C SER A 649 -18.75 23.84 -6.28
N THR A 650 -18.64 24.45 -5.10
CA THR A 650 -18.97 23.83 -3.81
C THR A 650 -20.22 24.43 -3.18
N ALA A 651 -20.92 25.33 -3.88
CA ALA A 651 -22.15 25.97 -3.39
C ALA A 651 -23.34 24.99 -3.44
N ASP A 652 -24.32 25.20 -2.55
CA ASP A 652 -25.64 24.58 -2.67
C ASP A 652 -26.34 25.13 -3.91
N GLY A 653 -27.10 24.28 -4.61
CA GLY A 653 -27.76 24.65 -5.86
C GLY A 653 -26.83 24.69 -7.07
N ALA A 654 -25.57 24.26 -6.94
CA ALA A 654 -24.70 24.16 -8.11
C ALA A 654 -25.19 23.04 -9.03
N THR A 655 -25.38 23.37 -10.30
CA THR A 655 -26.04 22.50 -11.27
C THR A 655 -25.18 21.33 -11.70
N LEU A 656 -25.83 20.20 -11.99
CA LEU A 656 -25.22 19.04 -12.60
C LEU A 656 -25.26 19.15 -14.12
N ILE A 657 -24.12 18.85 -14.72
CA ILE A 657 -23.90 18.80 -16.16
C ILE A 657 -23.19 17.51 -16.53
N GLN A 658 -23.09 17.22 -17.82
CA GLN A 658 -22.08 16.30 -18.34
C GLN A 658 -20.86 17.04 -18.88
N TRP A 659 -19.67 16.45 -18.72
CA TRP A 659 -18.41 17.01 -19.24
C TRP A 659 -17.42 15.90 -19.64
N PRO A 660 -16.47 16.15 -20.56
CA PRO A 660 -15.34 15.24 -20.77
C PRO A 660 -14.62 14.92 -19.46
N SER A 661 -14.19 13.67 -19.30
CA SER A 661 -13.48 13.26 -18.08
C SER A 661 -12.12 13.95 -18.00
N THR A 662 -11.92 14.76 -16.97
CA THR A 662 -10.67 15.48 -16.68
C THR A 662 -9.93 14.87 -15.49
N GLY A 663 -10.57 13.96 -14.75
CA GLY A 663 -10.04 13.40 -13.50
C GLY A 663 -10.24 14.31 -12.27
N GLY A 664 -10.82 15.50 -12.45
CA GLY A 664 -11.10 16.44 -11.36
C GLY A 664 -12.07 15.89 -10.31
N THR A 665 -11.90 16.29 -9.05
CA THR A 665 -12.72 15.80 -7.91
C THR A 665 -14.19 16.20 -7.98
N ASN A 666 -14.56 17.19 -8.80
CA ASN A 666 -15.95 17.54 -9.08
C ASN A 666 -16.67 16.53 -10.00
N GLN A 667 -15.92 15.62 -10.63
CA GLN A 667 -16.44 14.54 -11.49
C GLN A 667 -16.45 13.17 -10.78
N GLN A 668 -16.13 13.16 -9.48
CA GLN A 668 -15.93 11.97 -8.69
C GLN A 668 -17.00 11.89 -7.61
N TRP A 669 -17.59 10.72 -7.44
CA TRP A 669 -18.75 10.51 -6.58
C TRP A 669 -18.56 9.29 -5.70
N LYS A 670 -18.77 9.46 -4.39
CA LYS A 670 -18.85 8.35 -3.43
C LYS A 670 -20.29 7.87 -3.36
N LEU A 671 -20.49 6.56 -3.41
CA LEU A 671 -21.79 5.96 -3.22
C LEU A 671 -21.94 5.54 -1.75
N LEU A 672 -22.74 6.30 -1.02
CA LEU A 672 -23.04 6.04 0.38
C LEU A 672 -24.36 5.25 0.46
N PRO A 673 -24.34 3.99 0.89
CA PRO A 673 -25.57 3.18 0.94
C PRO A 673 -26.54 3.70 2.01
N ASN A 674 -27.83 3.64 1.71
CA ASN A 674 -28.93 3.85 2.64
C ASN A 674 -29.50 2.50 3.09
N SER A 675 -30.24 2.49 4.20
CA SER A 675 -30.83 1.27 4.79
C SER A 675 -31.92 0.63 3.92
N ASP A 676 -32.51 1.36 2.99
CA ASP A 676 -33.56 0.90 2.07
C ASP A 676 -33.03 0.33 0.74
N GLY A 677 -31.70 0.22 0.59
CA GLY A 677 -31.04 -0.21 -0.63
C GLY A 677 -30.86 0.88 -1.70
N SER A 678 -31.24 2.13 -1.41
CA SER A 678 -30.85 3.31 -2.21
C SER A 678 -29.47 3.83 -1.81
N TYR A 679 -28.99 4.88 -2.48
CA TYR A 679 -27.69 5.49 -2.26
C TYR A 679 -27.79 7.03 -2.19
N ARG A 680 -26.97 7.64 -1.35
CA ARG A 680 -26.59 9.05 -1.45
C ARG A 680 -25.31 9.14 -2.27
N LEU A 681 -25.30 9.95 -3.33
CA LEU A 681 -24.11 10.15 -4.16
C LEU A 681 -23.41 11.45 -3.71
N ALA A 682 -22.30 11.32 -2.98
CA ALA A 682 -21.55 12.45 -2.46
C ALA A 682 -20.43 12.87 -3.41
N ASN A 683 -20.44 14.12 -3.86
CA ASN A 683 -19.37 14.68 -4.69
C ASN A 683 -18.07 14.78 -3.89
N VAL A 684 -16.95 14.31 -4.44
CA VAL A 684 -15.67 14.29 -3.72
C VAL A 684 -15.13 15.70 -3.45
N ARG A 685 -15.39 16.68 -4.33
CA ARG A 685 -14.88 18.05 -4.14
C ARG A 685 -15.65 18.82 -3.08
N SER A 686 -16.98 18.76 -3.11
CA SER A 686 -17.84 19.58 -2.24
C SER A 686 -18.30 18.86 -0.98
N GLY A 687 -18.29 17.52 -0.96
CA GLY A 687 -18.91 16.69 0.07
C GLY A 687 -20.45 16.68 0.03
N LYS A 688 -21.06 17.36 -0.95
CA LYS A 688 -22.51 17.53 -1.09
C LYS A 688 -23.13 16.41 -1.92
N LEU A 689 -24.42 16.20 -1.72
CA LEU A 689 -25.15 15.10 -2.34
C LEU A 689 -25.74 15.53 -3.67
N LEU A 690 -25.79 14.59 -4.63
CA LEU A 690 -26.65 14.70 -5.80
C LEU A 690 -28.10 14.86 -5.35
N ASP A 691 -28.71 15.99 -5.68
CA ASP A 691 -30.01 16.41 -5.22
C ASP A 691 -30.97 16.58 -6.40
N SER A 692 -32.20 16.15 -6.19
CA SER A 692 -33.34 16.50 -7.02
C SER A 692 -34.06 17.69 -6.37
N PRO A 693 -33.83 18.94 -6.83
CA PRO A 693 -34.22 20.13 -6.09
C PRO A 693 -35.73 20.20 -5.83
N GLY A 694 -36.09 20.89 -4.74
CA GLY A 694 -37.40 20.85 -4.06
C GLY A 694 -38.69 21.08 -4.87
N SER A 695 -38.63 21.38 -6.16
CA SER A 695 -39.76 21.22 -7.09
C SER A 695 -39.66 19.88 -7.81
N SER A 696 -40.60 18.97 -7.55
CA SER A 696 -40.77 17.71 -8.31
C SER A 696 -41.36 17.96 -9.70
N ALA A 697 -40.78 18.92 -10.43
CA ALA A 697 -41.18 19.30 -11.77
C ALA A 697 -40.36 18.51 -12.79
N GLN A 698 -41.05 17.89 -13.72
CA GLN A 698 -40.41 17.19 -14.82
C GLN A 698 -39.51 18.16 -15.60
N GLY A 699 -38.24 17.79 -15.79
CA GLY A 699 -37.25 18.63 -16.48
C GLY A 699 -36.50 19.61 -15.58
N ALA A 700 -36.73 19.61 -14.26
CA ALA A 700 -35.90 20.38 -13.34
C ALA A 700 -34.45 19.87 -13.36
N VAL A 701 -33.50 20.80 -13.38
CA VAL A 701 -32.05 20.51 -13.37
C VAL A 701 -31.68 19.94 -12.02
N LEU A 702 -30.94 18.83 -12.00
CA LEU A 702 -30.37 18.30 -10.77
C LEU A 702 -29.27 19.24 -10.28
N ASP A 703 -29.15 19.38 -8.98
CA ASP A 703 -28.11 20.17 -8.34
C ASP A 703 -27.39 19.35 -7.25
N GLN A 704 -26.40 19.97 -6.62
CA GLN A 704 -25.84 19.46 -5.38
C GLN A 704 -26.36 20.27 -4.20
N TRP A 705 -26.57 19.60 -3.07
CA TRP A 705 -26.97 20.26 -1.83
C TRP A 705 -26.34 19.57 -0.62
N ALA A 706 -26.16 20.32 0.47
CA ALA A 706 -25.84 19.72 1.78
C ALA A 706 -26.82 18.59 2.14
N ASP A 707 -26.34 17.54 2.80
CA ASP A 707 -27.20 16.43 3.23
C ASP A 707 -28.30 16.97 4.17
N ASN A 708 -29.55 16.85 3.74
CA ASN A 708 -30.72 17.29 4.50
C ASN A 708 -31.57 16.10 4.99
N GLY A 709 -31.09 14.87 4.79
CA GLY A 709 -31.79 13.64 5.15
C GLY A 709 -33.04 13.34 4.31
N GLY A 710 -33.31 14.12 3.28
CA GLY A 710 -34.48 13.99 2.41
C GLY A 710 -34.33 12.90 1.36
N ASP A 711 -35.44 12.23 1.05
CA ASP A 711 -35.53 11.20 0.00
C ASP A 711 -35.28 11.75 -1.43
N ASN A 712 -35.29 13.07 -1.60
CA ASN A 712 -34.86 13.74 -2.83
C ASN A 712 -33.35 13.64 -3.08
N GLN A 713 -32.54 13.25 -2.09
CA GLN A 713 -31.10 13.02 -2.22
C GLN A 713 -30.75 11.53 -2.32
N TRP A 714 -31.75 10.66 -2.37
CA TRP A 714 -31.58 9.21 -2.38
C TRP A 714 -31.86 8.65 -3.76
N TRP A 715 -30.99 7.77 -4.24
CA TRP A 715 -30.97 7.29 -5.62
C TRP A 715 -30.82 5.77 -5.66
N LYS A 716 -31.74 5.09 -6.34
CA LYS A 716 -31.65 3.65 -6.63
C LYS A 716 -30.87 3.44 -7.92
N LEU A 717 -29.94 2.48 -7.90
CA LEU A 717 -29.25 2.01 -9.10
C LEU A 717 -30.09 0.91 -9.75
N VAL A 718 -30.92 1.27 -10.73
CA VAL A 718 -31.79 0.30 -11.42
C VAL A 718 -31.06 -0.24 -12.64
N PRO A 719 -30.80 -1.55 -12.75
CA PRO A 719 -30.18 -2.13 -13.94
C PRO A 719 -30.90 -1.75 -15.24
N ALA A 720 -30.13 -1.49 -16.29
CA ALA A 720 -30.62 -1.14 -17.62
C ALA A 720 -29.95 -2.04 -18.67
N THR A 721 -29.51 -1.50 -19.81
CA THR A 721 -28.69 -2.27 -20.76
C THR A 721 -27.43 -2.82 -20.07
N SER A 722 -26.99 -4.04 -20.43
CA SER A 722 -25.84 -4.74 -19.82
C SER A 722 -24.66 -3.81 -19.51
N GLY A 723 -24.30 -3.71 -18.23
CA GLY A 723 -23.20 -2.85 -17.74
C GLY A 723 -23.59 -1.40 -17.40
N TYR A 724 -24.84 -1.00 -17.57
CA TYR A 724 -25.35 0.34 -17.29
C TYR A 724 -26.51 0.33 -16.28
N TYR A 725 -26.68 1.46 -15.58
CA TYR A 725 -27.72 1.68 -14.58
C TYR A 725 -28.48 2.98 -14.85
N ARG A 726 -29.75 3.01 -14.48
CA ARG A 726 -30.51 4.26 -14.31
C ARG A 726 -30.39 4.70 -12.87
N LEU A 727 -30.03 5.97 -12.65
CA LEU A 727 -30.07 6.60 -11.33
C LEU A 727 -31.49 7.08 -11.07
N VAL A 728 -32.28 6.33 -10.30
CA VAL A 728 -33.70 6.61 -10.06
C VAL A 728 -33.87 7.25 -8.69
N ASN A 729 -34.33 8.50 -8.66
CA ASN A 729 -34.56 9.23 -7.41
C ASN A 729 -35.68 8.54 -6.59
N VAL A 730 -35.46 8.39 -5.28
CA VAL A 730 -36.41 7.68 -4.39
C VAL A 730 -37.72 8.45 -4.25
N ARG A 731 -37.67 9.78 -4.16
CA ARG A 731 -38.87 10.62 -3.99
C ARG A 731 -39.76 10.63 -5.23
N THR A 732 -39.19 10.85 -6.41
CA THR A 732 -39.95 11.09 -7.64
C THR A 732 -40.11 9.84 -8.52
N GLY A 733 -39.25 8.83 -8.34
CA GLY A 733 -39.18 7.68 -9.24
C GLY A 733 -38.61 8.03 -10.63
N TRP A 734 -38.02 9.22 -10.79
CA TRP A 734 -37.48 9.71 -12.07
C TRP A 734 -35.96 9.54 -12.16
N CYS A 735 -35.46 9.50 -13.40
CA CYS A 735 -34.07 9.25 -13.70
C CYS A 735 -33.24 10.54 -13.75
N ALA A 736 -31.95 10.45 -13.43
CA ALA A 736 -30.96 11.42 -13.89
C ALA A 736 -30.79 11.28 -15.42
N ASP A 737 -31.22 12.30 -16.15
CA ASP A 737 -31.36 12.32 -17.61
C ASP A 737 -30.51 13.45 -18.19
N VAL A 738 -29.66 13.15 -19.18
CA VAL A 738 -29.00 14.20 -19.96
C VAL A 738 -30.02 14.82 -20.92
N LYS A 739 -30.36 16.09 -20.65
CA LYS A 739 -31.44 16.82 -21.34
C LYS A 739 -31.31 16.72 -22.87
N ASP A 740 -32.45 16.42 -23.52
CA ASP A 740 -32.59 16.28 -24.97
C ASP A 740 -31.65 15.23 -25.61
N ALA A 741 -31.14 14.28 -24.81
CA ALA A 741 -30.12 13.31 -25.22
C ALA A 741 -28.87 13.95 -25.84
N SER A 742 -28.56 15.18 -25.44
CA SER A 742 -27.45 15.98 -25.97
C SER A 742 -26.10 15.29 -25.73
N THR A 743 -25.18 15.47 -26.66
CA THR A 743 -23.76 15.08 -26.51
C THR A 743 -22.85 16.29 -26.34
N ALA A 744 -23.39 17.50 -26.15
CA ALA A 744 -22.61 18.72 -25.96
C ALA A 744 -21.96 18.78 -24.56
N ASP A 745 -20.82 19.47 -24.48
CA ASP A 745 -20.19 19.81 -23.20
C ASP A 745 -21.07 20.79 -22.44
N GLY A 746 -21.28 20.55 -21.14
CA GLY A 746 -22.11 21.41 -20.30
C GLY A 746 -23.62 21.19 -20.45
N ALA A 747 -24.04 20.17 -21.19
CA ALA A 747 -25.47 19.81 -21.23
C ALA A 747 -25.94 19.43 -19.82
N GLN A 748 -27.09 19.98 -19.43
CA GLN A 748 -27.66 19.81 -18.08
C GLN A 748 -28.14 18.38 -17.85
N VAL A 749 -27.96 17.91 -16.61
CA VAL A 749 -28.59 16.69 -16.13
C VAL A 749 -29.86 17.09 -15.38
N ILE A 750 -31.00 16.56 -15.81
CA ILE A 750 -32.34 16.88 -15.32
C ILE A 750 -32.99 15.64 -14.68
N GLN A 751 -34.05 15.84 -13.91
CA GLN A 751 -34.96 14.75 -13.53
C GLN A 751 -36.00 14.51 -14.63
N TRP A 752 -36.13 13.26 -15.09
CA TRP A 752 -37.12 12.91 -16.11
C TRP A 752 -37.69 11.49 -15.90
N PRO A 753 -38.98 11.24 -16.17
CA PRO A 753 -39.54 9.88 -16.16
C PRO A 753 -38.72 8.91 -17.01
N SER A 754 -38.65 7.64 -16.62
CA SER A 754 -37.84 6.69 -17.38
C SER A 754 -38.42 6.47 -18.79
N THR A 755 -37.62 6.76 -19.82
CA THR A 755 -37.95 6.52 -21.24
C THR A 755 -37.22 5.30 -21.81
N GLY A 756 -36.24 4.77 -21.07
CA GLY A 756 -35.34 3.71 -21.56
C GLY A 756 -34.29 4.21 -22.56
N GLY A 757 -34.17 5.53 -22.75
CA GLY A 757 -33.15 6.14 -23.63
C GLY A 757 -31.74 6.01 -23.06
N SER A 758 -30.73 5.89 -23.93
CA SER A 758 -29.32 5.80 -23.54
C SER A 758 -28.78 7.04 -22.83
N ASN A 759 -29.50 8.17 -22.89
CA ASN A 759 -29.18 9.39 -22.14
C ASN A 759 -29.57 9.31 -20.65
N GLN A 760 -30.32 8.28 -20.23
CA GLN A 760 -30.66 7.98 -18.84
C GLN A 760 -29.80 6.87 -18.22
N GLU A 761 -28.91 6.28 -19.02
CA GLU A 761 -28.11 5.12 -18.65
C GLU A 761 -26.67 5.53 -18.34
N TRP A 762 -26.18 5.16 -17.16
CA TRP A 762 -24.88 5.52 -16.61
C TRP A 762 -24.07 4.27 -16.29
N GLN A 763 -22.83 4.22 -16.75
CA GLN A 763 -21.85 3.23 -16.33
C GLN A 763 -21.09 3.76 -15.13
N LEU A 764 -21.06 2.98 -14.06
CA LEU A 764 -20.26 3.29 -12.88
C LEU A 764 -18.86 2.70 -13.08
N ILE A 765 -17.85 3.56 -13.15
CA ILE A 765 -16.45 3.15 -13.27
C ILE A 765 -15.74 3.53 -11.97
N ALA A 766 -15.26 2.52 -11.23
CA ALA A 766 -14.46 2.73 -10.02
C ALA A 766 -13.14 3.45 -10.35
N LEU A 767 -12.72 4.36 -9.48
CA LEU A 767 -11.52 5.19 -9.59
C LEU A 767 -10.42 4.79 -8.62
#